data_AF-A0A9Q5N7F0-F1
#
_entry.id   AF-A0A9Q5N7F0-F1
#
_cell.length_a   1.000
_cell.length_b   1.000
_cell.length_c   1.000
_cell.angle_alpha   90.00
_cell.angle_beta   90.00
_cell.angle_gamma   90.00
#
_symmetry.space_group_name_H-M   'P 1'
#
loop_
_entity.id
_entity.type
_entity.pdbx_description
1 polymer ?
#
loop_
_entity_poly.entity_id
_entity_poly.type
_entity_poly.pdbx_seq_one_letter_code
_entity_poly.pdbx_strand_id
1 'polypeptide(L)'
;MLKLTEYLLLKMPLQRATSERKLKILEQTRNARLARIHDAKKENVSERKTRSISSSITRLSTELERHKEQLTEVQRLSDRQYHVNEALRTTVETLQKSKNSAEKHLEESQHVLGNATNRLDRSRNRASATNQQLRNSQKTVQRLRGEQVSLSEENNQLRKELAQMEEKLTEMKLNSDMLQRQLSLQLQSLQTSDSMLHSSRLECFSSANRVSYLEGNVRIFQIQDYNYKVKIRDLRMHNIQMRKSCSALRIRLSRFQKRTSLFKDSALKTIRLTEKGVYTPRVRCLVRRIASSGVSLEKCGVVVGEFLRFLCIFLGVSEGDGKTKIRIPSPRTIRRIVGEGNVASKLQLGLGLKQTEGFTIGGDGTTNRNLNYEAMHLHLNDTVGSDSENPSTRHTTYFGEVRQSANHRSETQVKGDTQFLHGLVELFNRSPLATLVSMSRQSSSSSLWSPLPSQSNTLSLPLSVCTLAPKFHGSHGDHAEDQKAKHRLLSEWKSEMTLRGLGAEYILSMPDEERNAAFWKEKEEMILQIGESEWNLMSKEEKKKSNLSVMEKVTEKLAEVALQSLPEEARRRIMMFAWCGCGMHKDLNAVKGGDLAMREEWKKHGIAPVLLANRDNAAVLEAAEAEADGDSPRQESPAEKRAREVSESGGSKLSKLMGANSSLAPGYHDEFCGFMLSYIGRPIRYPDTSLTRYTSFLNAAAENLANYDLYLKFMEYIRYRKVKPDLNHLESNVLKGLLDKPTLTELACQALYHEAVSIPYINSIRGSKLEDTNGLTLDNLLQKVKSHIRKLIDDPDIILAPTSQPREAIMGGNESWNCPDAIKAIQVHITMDRLPKLKDLFKAFLKGALDTWKRFSSEFEDGGTIAALTEAEKDLAWMPSTNDVNEGALGSYRLFARKTPHGSLSLFNSLFRYRRNNTEEFISTYLSDDGLQAFLRKEARAEDQMGTDRKRSREIAEQHEEEARTKKQKRDEWDARVRKRDEELRGLAIEFDRDHVNEMTAPELKNQLDKLRKMKDNVLKIPPNKDLGRKDERKVALLAALDQYSNIIDVSGAETVTQQE
;
A
#
# COMPACT_ATOMS: atom_id res chain seq x y z
N MET A 1 -56.48 3.57 17.82
CA MET A 1 -56.11 3.66 16.39
C MET A 1 -57.16 3.00 15.51
N LEU A 2 -57.26 1.67 15.43
CA LEU A 2 -58.25 0.97 14.57
C LEU A 2 -59.71 1.46 14.70
N LYS A 3 -60.25 1.62 15.92
CA LYS A 3 -61.61 2.19 16.14
C LYS A 3 -61.75 3.64 15.66
N LEU A 4 -60.66 4.41 15.69
CA LEU A 4 -60.62 5.79 15.19
C LEU A 4 -60.59 5.77 13.66
N THR A 5 -59.77 4.90 13.06
CA THR A 5 -59.68 4.69 11.62
C THR A 5 -61.00 4.23 11.00
N GLU A 6 -61.73 3.34 11.68
CA GLU A 6 -63.07 2.87 11.27
C GLU A 6 -64.12 3.99 11.32
N TYR A 7 -64.10 4.83 12.38
CA TYR A 7 -64.97 6.01 12.46
C TYR A 7 -64.67 7.02 11.33
N LEU A 8 -63.41 7.18 10.94
CA LEU A 8 -62.95 8.25 10.05
C LEU A 8 -63.00 7.86 8.56
N LEU A 9 -62.79 6.59 8.21
CA LEU A 9 -62.88 6.10 6.82
C LEU A 9 -64.30 5.71 6.40
N LEU A 10 -65.12 5.21 7.33
CA LEU A 10 -66.47 4.75 7.01
C LEU A 10 -67.54 5.74 7.49
N LYS A 11 -67.52 6.18 8.75
CA LYS A 11 -68.63 6.98 9.30
C LYS A 11 -68.58 8.46 8.93
N MET A 12 -67.39 9.08 8.89
CA MET A 12 -67.26 10.51 8.56
C MET A 12 -67.64 10.85 7.11
N PRO A 13 -67.21 10.12 6.06
CA PRO A 13 -67.63 10.38 4.69
C PRO A 13 -69.14 10.19 4.51
N LEU A 14 -69.72 9.19 5.18
CA LEU A 14 -71.16 8.97 5.24
C LEU A 14 -71.89 10.14 5.93
N GLN A 15 -71.39 10.62 7.07
CA GLN A 15 -71.95 11.80 7.76
C GLN A 15 -71.83 13.05 6.89
N ARG A 16 -70.69 13.27 6.23
CA ARG A 16 -70.47 14.39 5.30
C ARG A 16 -71.45 14.33 4.13
N ALA A 17 -71.54 13.20 3.44
CA ALA A 17 -72.47 13.02 2.32
C ALA A 17 -73.94 13.20 2.75
N THR A 18 -74.29 12.75 3.96
CA THR A 18 -75.63 12.93 4.53
C THR A 18 -75.91 14.41 4.83
N SER A 19 -74.95 15.13 5.39
CA SER A 19 -75.05 16.57 5.69
C SER A 19 -75.09 17.41 4.41
N GLU A 20 -74.26 17.13 3.41
CA GLU A 20 -74.28 17.80 2.09
C GLU A 20 -75.63 17.58 1.38
N ARG A 21 -76.16 16.36 1.42
CA ARG A 21 -77.49 16.05 0.85
C ARG A 21 -78.61 16.81 1.57
N LYS A 22 -78.57 16.89 2.90
CA LYS A 22 -79.52 17.68 3.69
C LYS A 22 -79.41 19.18 3.38
N LEU A 23 -78.18 19.71 3.27
CA LEU A 23 -77.93 21.10 2.92
C LEU A 23 -78.57 21.45 1.57
N LYS A 24 -78.36 20.59 0.56
CA LYS A 24 -78.91 20.77 -0.79
C LYS A 24 -80.44 20.77 -0.79
N ILE A 25 -81.06 19.88 -0.01
CA ILE A 25 -82.53 19.83 0.14
C ILE A 25 -83.06 21.10 0.83
N LEU A 26 -82.39 21.56 1.89
CA LEU A 26 -82.76 22.78 2.61
C LEU A 26 -82.63 24.03 1.72
N GLU A 27 -81.55 24.13 0.94
CA GLU A 27 -81.35 25.20 -0.05
C GLU A 27 -82.42 25.21 -1.13
N GLN A 28 -82.70 24.05 -1.73
CA GLN A 28 -83.77 23.90 -2.72
C GLN A 28 -85.14 24.29 -2.15
N THR A 29 -85.44 23.87 -0.92
CA THR A 29 -86.70 24.18 -0.24
C THR A 29 -86.82 25.66 0.10
N ARG A 30 -85.73 26.28 0.58
CA ARG A 30 -85.67 27.72 0.86
C ARG A 30 -85.86 28.53 -0.42
N ASN A 31 -85.17 28.17 -1.50
CA ASN A 31 -85.25 28.86 -2.80
C ASN A 31 -86.64 28.72 -3.43
N ALA A 32 -87.26 27.55 -3.34
CA ALA A 32 -88.64 27.34 -3.78
C ALA A 32 -89.64 28.20 -2.97
N ARG A 33 -89.40 28.40 -1.66
CA ARG A 33 -90.23 29.27 -0.82
C ARG A 33 -89.98 30.76 -1.06
N LEU A 34 -88.74 31.15 -1.35
CA LEU A 34 -88.39 32.51 -1.78
C LEU A 34 -89.12 32.88 -3.08
N ALA A 35 -89.12 31.97 -4.06
CA ALA A 35 -89.88 32.13 -5.30
C ALA A 35 -91.38 32.30 -5.02
N ARG A 36 -91.96 31.46 -4.17
CA ARG A 36 -93.38 31.60 -3.76
C ARG A 36 -93.70 32.91 -3.03
N ILE A 37 -92.76 33.47 -2.26
CA ILE A 37 -92.95 34.81 -1.65
C ILE A 37 -92.92 35.92 -2.70
N HIS A 38 -92.03 35.79 -3.69
CA HIS A 38 -91.94 36.73 -4.79
C HIS A 38 -93.23 36.71 -5.62
N ASP A 39 -93.78 35.53 -5.88
CA ASP A 39 -95.05 35.36 -6.60
C ASP A 39 -96.25 35.86 -5.78
N ALA A 40 -96.31 35.54 -4.48
CA ALA A 40 -97.37 36.03 -3.59
C ALA A 40 -97.36 37.56 -3.41
N LYS A 41 -96.19 38.21 -3.51
CA LYS A 41 -96.07 39.68 -3.52
C LYS A 41 -96.53 40.30 -4.85
N LYS A 42 -96.41 39.58 -5.98
CA LYS A 42 -96.95 39.99 -7.28
C LYS A 42 -98.48 39.89 -7.36
N GLU A 43 -99.07 38.92 -6.67
CA GLU A 43 -100.52 38.63 -6.71
C GLU A 43 -101.36 39.34 -5.63
N ASN A 44 -100.79 40.29 -4.87
CA ASN A 44 -101.49 41.08 -3.83
C ASN A 44 -102.23 40.22 -2.76
N VAL A 45 -101.65 39.08 -2.41
CA VAL A 45 -102.20 38.12 -1.42
C VAL A 45 -101.97 38.62 0.01
N SER A 46 -102.92 38.37 0.93
CA SER A 46 -102.97 38.96 2.28
C SER A 46 -101.68 38.88 3.10
N GLU A 47 -101.33 39.97 3.81
CA GLU A 47 -100.10 40.13 4.61
C GLU A 47 -99.80 38.95 5.57
N ARG A 48 -100.84 38.30 6.09
CA ARG A 48 -100.72 37.16 7.01
C ARG A 48 -100.01 35.97 6.37
N LYS A 49 -100.29 35.70 5.09
CA LYS A 49 -99.70 34.57 4.34
C LYS A 49 -98.22 34.84 4.02
N THR A 50 -97.90 36.08 3.64
CA THR A 50 -96.54 36.53 3.35
C THR A 50 -95.64 36.52 4.59
N ARG A 51 -96.16 36.95 5.77
CA ARG A 51 -95.42 36.87 7.04
C ARG A 51 -95.14 35.42 7.48
N SER A 52 -96.09 34.51 7.28
CA SER A 52 -95.93 33.08 7.60
C SER A 52 -94.85 32.42 6.74
N ILE A 53 -94.82 32.69 5.44
CA ILE A 53 -93.78 32.15 4.56
C ILE A 53 -92.42 32.78 4.91
N SER A 54 -92.37 34.07 5.26
CA SER A 54 -91.14 34.78 5.61
C SER A 54 -90.51 34.22 6.90
N SER A 55 -91.31 33.97 7.94
CA SER A 55 -90.81 33.35 9.19
C SER A 55 -90.27 31.93 8.96
N SER A 56 -90.90 31.18 8.05
CA SER A 56 -90.44 29.85 7.64
C SER A 56 -89.12 29.91 6.85
N ILE A 57 -88.91 30.93 6.02
CA ILE A 57 -87.64 31.16 5.32
C ILE A 57 -86.54 31.54 6.32
N THR A 58 -86.82 32.40 7.31
CA THR A 58 -85.86 32.75 8.36
C THR A 58 -85.41 31.51 9.13
N ARG A 59 -86.35 30.64 9.56
CA ARG A 59 -86.01 29.36 10.22
C ARG A 59 -85.13 28.47 9.35
N LEU A 60 -85.48 28.30 8.07
CA LEU A 60 -84.68 27.50 7.13
C LEU A 60 -83.29 28.08 6.90
N SER A 61 -83.14 29.40 6.86
CA SER A 61 -81.83 30.07 6.74
C SER A 61 -80.97 29.85 7.99
N THR A 62 -81.56 29.88 9.19
CA THR A 62 -80.83 29.59 10.44
C THR A 62 -80.39 28.12 10.52
N GLU A 63 -81.25 27.18 10.10
CA GLU A 63 -80.89 25.76 10.00
C GLU A 63 -79.81 25.50 8.95
N LEU A 64 -79.86 26.23 7.82
CA LEU A 64 -78.86 26.14 6.78
C LEU A 64 -77.47 26.56 7.28
N GLU A 65 -77.38 27.71 7.97
CA GLU A 65 -76.10 28.16 8.51
C GLU A 65 -75.54 27.24 9.58
N ARG A 66 -76.40 26.70 10.46
CA ARG A 66 -75.98 25.71 11.45
C ARG A 66 -75.41 24.44 10.81
N HIS A 67 -75.98 23.99 9.70
CA HIS A 67 -75.47 22.83 8.96
C HIS A 67 -74.21 23.14 8.14
N LYS A 68 -74.06 24.38 7.64
CA LYS A 68 -72.79 24.81 7.02
C LYS A 68 -71.67 24.80 8.03
N GLU A 69 -71.85 25.39 9.21
CA GLU A 69 -70.85 25.40 10.29
C GLU A 69 -70.43 23.97 10.70
N GLN A 70 -71.38 23.04 10.81
CA GLN A 70 -71.09 21.63 11.08
C GLN A 70 -70.24 21.00 9.97
N LEU A 71 -70.50 21.33 8.69
CA LEU A 71 -69.72 20.83 7.57
C LEU A 71 -68.30 21.39 7.59
N THR A 72 -68.12 22.67 7.91
CA THR A 72 -66.80 23.30 8.04
C THR A 72 -65.97 22.67 9.15
N GLU A 73 -66.59 22.34 10.28
CA GLU A 73 -65.90 21.67 11.39
C GLU A 73 -65.49 20.23 11.03
N VAL A 74 -66.35 19.48 10.34
CA VAL A 74 -66.04 18.14 9.81
C VAL A 74 -64.87 18.21 8.82
N GLN A 75 -64.82 19.23 7.96
CA GLN A 75 -63.72 19.46 7.03
C GLN A 75 -62.41 19.74 7.78
N ARG A 76 -62.44 20.63 8.79
CA ARG A 76 -61.27 21.01 9.58
C ARG A 76 -60.67 19.83 10.34
N LEU A 77 -61.52 18.95 10.88
CA LEU A 77 -61.10 17.71 11.53
C LEU A 77 -60.47 16.72 10.54
N SER A 78 -61.02 16.63 9.32
CA SER A 78 -60.46 15.81 8.23
C SER A 78 -59.06 16.27 7.83
N ASP A 79 -58.87 17.58 7.64
CA ASP A 79 -57.58 18.14 7.22
C ASP A 79 -56.50 17.99 8.30
N ARG A 80 -56.87 18.24 9.57
CA ARG A 80 -55.97 18.03 10.71
C ARG A 80 -55.53 16.57 10.82
N GLN A 81 -56.42 15.63 10.52
CA GLN A 81 -56.10 14.21 10.52
C GLN A 81 -55.20 13.81 9.35
N TYR A 82 -55.40 14.38 8.15
CA TYR A 82 -54.50 14.15 7.02
C TYR A 82 -53.06 14.49 7.38
N HIS A 83 -52.83 15.64 8.01
CA HIS A 83 -51.51 16.04 8.48
C HIS A 83 -50.93 15.13 9.57
N VAL A 84 -51.75 14.66 10.52
CA VAL A 84 -51.31 13.71 11.55
C VAL A 84 -50.94 12.35 10.93
N ASN A 85 -51.72 11.86 9.97
CA ASN A 85 -51.42 10.61 9.26
C ASN A 85 -50.14 10.72 8.44
N GLU A 86 -49.90 11.85 7.78
CA GLU A 86 -48.68 12.09 7.01
C GLU A 86 -47.44 12.18 7.90
N ALA A 87 -47.56 12.84 9.06
CA ALA A 87 -46.51 12.86 10.10
C ALA A 87 -46.24 11.47 10.69
N LEU A 88 -47.29 10.66 10.90
CA LEU A 88 -47.14 9.27 11.33
C LEU A 88 -46.48 8.41 10.26
N ARG A 89 -46.86 8.58 8.99
CA ARG A 89 -46.29 7.84 7.86
C ARG A 89 -44.80 8.12 7.70
N THR A 90 -44.41 9.39 7.71
CA THR A 90 -42.99 9.78 7.70
C THR A 90 -42.25 9.23 8.91
N THR A 91 -42.83 9.30 10.12
CA THR A 91 -42.21 8.72 11.33
C THR A 91 -42.03 7.20 11.19
N VAL A 92 -43.04 6.48 10.69
CA VAL A 92 -42.98 5.03 10.45
C VAL A 92 -41.93 4.69 9.39
N GLU A 93 -41.83 5.45 8.30
CA GLU A 93 -40.78 5.25 7.28
C GLU A 93 -39.37 5.48 7.88
N THR A 94 -39.22 6.47 8.75
CA THR A 94 -37.95 6.74 9.44
C THR A 94 -37.59 5.62 10.42
N LEU A 95 -38.57 5.15 11.20
CA LEU A 95 -38.40 4.01 12.10
C LEU A 95 -38.15 2.70 11.35
N GLN A 96 -38.76 2.50 10.18
CA GLN A 96 -38.50 1.34 9.34
C GLN A 96 -37.08 1.36 8.77
N LYS A 97 -36.58 2.53 8.32
CA LYS A 97 -35.18 2.69 7.91
C LYS A 97 -34.22 2.40 9.07
N SER A 98 -34.53 2.92 10.26
CA SER A 98 -33.74 2.66 11.48
C SER A 98 -33.75 1.18 11.87
N LYS A 99 -34.92 0.53 11.81
CA LYS A 99 -35.10 -0.91 12.04
C LYS A 99 -34.29 -1.73 11.04
N ASN A 100 -34.40 -1.47 9.74
CA ASN A 100 -33.64 -2.19 8.71
C ASN A 100 -32.11 -1.98 8.90
N SER A 101 -31.69 -0.79 9.32
CA SER A 101 -30.28 -0.51 9.65
C SER A 101 -29.83 -1.29 10.89
N ALA A 102 -30.67 -1.39 11.92
CA ALA A 102 -30.39 -2.17 13.13
C ALA A 102 -30.39 -3.68 12.85
N GLU A 103 -31.29 -4.18 12.01
CA GLU A 103 -31.34 -5.57 11.55
C GLU A 103 -30.08 -5.92 10.76
N LYS A 104 -29.63 -5.03 9.85
CA LYS A 104 -28.35 -5.21 9.15
C LYS A 104 -27.16 -5.24 10.10
N HIS A 105 -27.10 -4.34 11.08
CA HIS A 105 -26.05 -4.37 12.10
C HIS A 105 -26.13 -5.62 12.99
N LEU A 106 -27.32 -6.14 13.24
CA LEU A 106 -27.53 -7.38 13.97
C LEU A 106 -27.05 -8.58 13.16
N GLU A 107 -27.35 -8.65 11.85
CA GLU A 107 -26.84 -9.67 10.93
C GLU A 107 -25.30 -9.64 10.81
N GLU A 108 -24.72 -8.44 10.67
CA GLU A 108 -23.28 -8.25 10.67
C GLU A 108 -22.66 -8.71 11.99
N SER A 109 -23.29 -8.35 13.12
CA SER A 109 -22.85 -8.77 14.45
C SER A 109 -23.01 -10.28 14.66
N GLN A 110 -24.08 -10.89 14.16
CA GLN A 110 -24.30 -12.34 14.17
C GLN A 110 -23.30 -13.08 13.29
N HIS A 111 -22.92 -12.53 12.14
CA HIS A 111 -21.88 -13.08 11.28
C HIS A 111 -20.49 -12.97 11.92
N VAL A 112 -20.18 -11.84 12.60
CA VAL A 112 -18.96 -11.68 13.39
C VAL A 112 -18.95 -12.64 14.58
N LEU A 113 -20.08 -12.81 15.28
CA LEU A 113 -20.27 -13.79 16.33
C LEU A 113 -20.11 -15.22 15.81
N GLY A 114 -20.70 -15.58 14.68
CA GLY A 114 -20.55 -16.89 14.05
C GLY A 114 -19.09 -17.19 13.67
N ASN A 115 -18.37 -16.20 13.15
CA ASN A 115 -16.94 -16.31 12.88
C ASN A 115 -16.11 -16.40 14.17
N ALA A 116 -16.49 -15.68 15.23
CA ALA A 116 -15.86 -15.76 16.54
C ALA A 116 -16.12 -17.13 17.19
N THR A 117 -17.33 -17.66 17.10
CA THR A 117 -17.73 -19.00 17.54
C THR A 117 -16.96 -20.07 16.76
N ASN A 118 -16.86 -19.97 15.44
CA ASN A 118 -16.04 -20.88 14.63
C ASN A 118 -14.55 -20.82 15.00
N ARG A 119 -14.02 -19.64 15.34
CA ARG A 119 -12.65 -19.48 15.85
C ARG A 119 -12.50 -20.06 17.25
N LEU A 120 -13.50 -19.87 18.13
CA LEU A 120 -13.57 -20.47 19.46
C LEU A 120 -13.67 -21.98 19.38
N ASP A 121 -14.43 -22.55 18.44
CA ASP A 121 -14.54 -23.99 18.21
C ASP A 121 -13.25 -24.57 17.63
N ARG A 122 -12.61 -23.89 16.67
CA ARG A 122 -11.26 -24.25 16.21
C ARG A 122 -10.21 -24.15 17.33
N SER A 123 -10.37 -23.20 18.25
CA SER A 123 -9.52 -23.05 19.42
C SER A 123 -9.82 -24.14 20.45
N ARG A 124 -11.09 -24.49 20.67
CA ARG A 124 -11.57 -25.55 21.56
C ARG A 124 -11.19 -26.92 21.06
N ASN A 125 -11.22 -27.15 19.75
CA ASN A 125 -10.75 -28.37 19.10
C ASN A 125 -9.23 -28.48 19.18
N ARG A 126 -8.49 -27.38 19.01
CA ARG A 126 -7.04 -27.35 19.28
C ARG A 126 -6.74 -27.59 20.76
N ALA A 127 -7.46 -26.95 21.68
CA ALA A 127 -7.33 -27.18 23.11
C ALA A 127 -7.73 -28.60 23.52
N SER A 128 -8.71 -29.21 22.84
CA SER A 128 -9.09 -30.61 23.03
C SER A 128 -8.00 -31.55 22.52
N ALA A 129 -7.41 -31.28 21.35
CA ALA A 129 -6.26 -32.03 20.83
C ALA A 129 -5.03 -31.90 21.75
N THR A 130 -4.75 -30.70 22.26
CA THR A 130 -3.68 -30.46 23.25
C THR A 130 -3.99 -31.12 24.59
N ASN A 131 -5.25 -31.10 25.05
CA ASN A 131 -5.69 -31.82 26.25
C ASN A 131 -5.64 -33.34 26.05
N GLN A 132 -5.86 -33.84 24.85
CA GLN A 132 -5.70 -35.25 24.49
C GLN A 132 -4.23 -35.64 24.47
N GLN A 133 -3.34 -34.79 23.93
CA GLN A 133 -1.89 -34.96 24.04
C GLN A 133 -1.41 -34.88 25.50
N LEU A 134 -1.98 -33.99 26.31
CA LEU A 134 -1.69 -33.90 27.74
C LEU A 134 -2.17 -35.15 28.49
N ARG A 135 -3.39 -35.64 28.21
CA ARG A 135 -3.92 -36.90 28.76
C ARG A 135 -3.07 -38.09 28.35
N ASN A 136 -2.61 -38.16 27.10
CA ASN A 136 -1.70 -39.22 26.63
C ASN A 136 -0.34 -39.14 27.33
N SER A 137 0.18 -37.93 27.55
CA SER A 137 1.41 -37.69 28.30
C SER A 137 1.25 -38.05 29.78
N GLN A 138 0.10 -37.72 30.39
CA GLN A 138 -0.24 -38.10 31.77
C GLN A 138 -0.40 -39.62 31.91
N LYS A 139 -1.06 -40.29 30.95
CA LYS A 139 -1.12 -41.76 30.88
C LYS A 139 0.27 -42.38 30.77
N THR A 140 1.17 -41.76 30.01
CA THR A 140 2.57 -42.22 29.88
C THR A 140 3.32 -42.06 31.20
N VAL A 141 3.16 -40.92 31.90
CA VAL A 141 3.74 -40.70 33.23
C VAL A 141 3.17 -41.68 34.26
N GLN A 142 1.87 -41.95 34.21
CA GLN A 142 1.21 -42.91 35.10
C GLN A 142 1.68 -44.35 34.82
N ARG A 143 1.86 -44.72 33.54
CA ARG A 143 2.44 -46.01 33.14
C ARG A 143 3.87 -46.16 33.67
N LEU A 144 4.73 -45.16 33.47
CA LEU A 144 6.11 -45.17 33.97
C LEU A 144 6.18 -45.23 35.50
N ARG A 145 5.24 -44.59 36.21
CA ARG A 145 5.11 -44.74 37.67
C ARG A 145 4.68 -46.15 38.06
N GLY A 146 3.73 -46.76 37.34
CA GLY A 146 3.31 -48.14 37.54
C GLY A 146 4.45 -49.14 37.32
N GLU A 147 5.22 -48.96 36.25
CA GLU A 147 6.43 -49.75 35.97
C GLU A 147 7.48 -49.58 37.07
N GLN A 148 7.70 -48.35 37.56
CA GLN A 148 8.64 -48.11 38.66
C GLN A 148 8.22 -48.81 39.96
N VAL A 149 6.92 -48.86 40.27
CA VAL A 149 6.40 -49.55 41.46
C VAL A 149 6.52 -51.06 41.29
N SER A 150 6.10 -51.60 40.15
CA SER A 150 6.19 -53.03 39.83
C SER A 150 7.63 -53.55 39.90
N LEU A 151 8.60 -52.83 39.31
CA LEU A 151 10.02 -53.21 39.39
C LEU A 151 10.59 -53.08 40.81
N SER A 152 10.02 -52.21 41.65
CA SER A 152 10.40 -52.10 43.07
C SER A 152 9.86 -53.28 43.89
N GLU A 153 8.65 -53.74 43.61
CA GLU A 153 8.05 -54.91 44.25
C GLU A 153 8.79 -56.19 43.87
N GLU A 154 9.13 -56.36 42.59
CA GLU A 154 9.92 -57.48 42.08
C GLU A 154 11.33 -57.51 42.70
N ASN A 155 11.97 -56.34 42.86
CA ASN A 155 13.26 -56.25 43.55
C ASN A 155 13.17 -56.68 45.02
N ASN A 156 12.06 -56.34 45.70
CA ASN A 156 11.84 -56.75 47.09
C ASN A 156 11.58 -58.27 47.20
N GLN A 157 10.87 -58.86 46.23
CA GLN A 157 10.62 -60.30 46.19
C GLN A 157 11.92 -61.08 45.99
N LEU A 158 12.75 -60.69 45.02
CA LEU A 158 14.06 -61.33 44.78
C LEU A 158 14.99 -61.24 45.99
N ARG A 159 14.91 -60.16 46.79
CA ARG A 159 15.68 -60.05 48.05
C ARG A 159 15.23 -61.06 49.09
N LYS A 160 13.93 -61.33 49.19
CA LYS A 160 13.39 -62.34 50.12
C LYS A 160 13.84 -63.73 49.70
N GLU A 161 13.78 -64.04 48.41
CA GLU A 161 14.27 -65.32 47.87
C GLU A 161 15.76 -65.52 48.09
N LEU A 162 16.56 -64.45 47.93
CA LEU A 162 17.99 -64.49 48.23
C LEU A 162 18.24 -64.86 49.71
N ALA A 163 17.53 -64.21 50.64
CA ALA A 163 17.68 -64.46 52.07
C ALA A 163 17.31 -65.90 52.46
N GLN A 164 16.21 -66.43 51.91
CA GLN A 164 15.79 -67.82 52.13
C GLN A 164 16.82 -68.84 51.60
N MET A 165 17.44 -68.55 50.45
CA MET A 165 18.48 -69.44 49.90
C MET A 165 19.78 -69.37 50.69
N GLU A 166 20.15 -68.20 51.20
CA GLU A 166 21.30 -68.04 52.08
C GLU A 166 21.13 -68.81 53.40
N GLU A 167 19.91 -68.81 53.96
CA GLU A 167 19.56 -69.58 55.15
C GLU A 167 19.66 -71.10 54.92
N LYS A 168 19.07 -71.60 53.82
CA LYS A 168 19.19 -73.01 53.43
C LYS A 168 20.64 -73.43 53.23
N LEU A 169 21.47 -72.56 52.63
CA LEU A 169 22.90 -72.82 52.46
C LEU A 169 23.61 -72.97 53.80
N THR A 170 23.28 -72.14 54.79
CA THR A 170 23.87 -72.24 56.13
C THR A 170 23.44 -73.50 56.87
N GLU A 171 22.18 -73.91 56.75
CA GLU A 171 21.67 -75.15 57.36
C GLU A 171 22.34 -76.39 56.76
N MET A 172 22.47 -76.44 55.42
CA MET A 172 23.15 -77.55 54.74
C MET A 172 24.63 -77.65 55.12
N LYS A 173 25.32 -76.52 55.29
CA LYS A 173 26.71 -76.52 55.77
C LYS A 173 26.83 -77.08 57.18
N LEU A 174 25.94 -76.68 58.08
CA LEU A 174 25.95 -77.20 59.45
C LEU A 174 25.73 -78.71 59.47
N ASN A 175 24.79 -79.21 58.66
CA ASN A 175 24.53 -80.64 58.53
C ASN A 175 25.72 -81.40 57.92
N SER A 176 26.35 -80.84 56.88
CA SER A 176 27.58 -81.40 56.31
C SER A 176 28.70 -81.49 57.35
N ASP A 177 28.95 -80.41 58.09
CA ASP A 177 30.00 -80.37 59.11
C ASP A 177 29.71 -81.34 60.27
N MET A 178 28.44 -81.48 60.67
CA MET A 178 28.02 -82.47 61.68
C MET A 178 28.29 -83.90 61.19
N LEU A 179 27.87 -84.23 59.97
CA LEU A 179 28.10 -85.55 59.38
C LEU A 179 29.60 -85.86 59.25
N GLN A 180 30.40 -84.85 58.86
CA GLN A 180 31.84 -84.99 58.72
C GLN A 180 32.54 -85.20 60.07
N ARG A 181 32.06 -84.55 61.14
CA ARG A 181 32.50 -84.81 62.52
C ARG A 181 32.08 -86.19 63.01
N GLN A 182 30.87 -86.64 62.67
CA GLN A 182 30.40 -87.97 63.06
C GLN A 182 31.21 -89.07 62.35
N LEU A 183 31.56 -88.86 61.08
CA LEU A 183 32.46 -89.72 60.31
C LEU A 183 33.86 -89.75 60.93
N SER A 184 34.44 -88.60 61.31
CA SER A 184 35.77 -88.56 61.91
C SER A 184 35.81 -89.24 63.29
N LEU A 185 34.77 -89.09 64.10
CA LEU A 185 34.64 -89.78 65.39
C LEU A 185 34.54 -91.30 65.22
N GLN A 186 33.79 -91.80 64.23
CA GLN A 186 33.70 -93.23 63.93
C GLN A 186 35.01 -93.80 63.36
N LEU A 187 35.72 -93.03 62.53
CA LEU A 187 37.07 -93.38 62.06
C LEU A 187 38.07 -93.48 63.22
N GLN A 188 37.98 -92.56 64.18
CA GLN A 188 38.87 -92.55 65.34
C GLN A 188 38.57 -93.72 66.30
N SER A 189 37.30 -94.11 66.47
CA SER A 189 36.94 -95.31 67.27
C SER A 189 37.37 -96.62 66.60
N LEU A 190 37.38 -96.67 65.26
CA LEU A 190 37.91 -97.79 64.50
C LEU A 190 39.43 -97.91 64.64
N GLN A 191 40.16 -96.79 64.65
CA GLN A 191 41.62 -96.78 64.80
C GLN A 191 42.10 -97.14 66.21
N THR A 192 41.35 -96.80 67.27
CA THR A 192 41.70 -97.20 68.65
C THR A 192 41.38 -98.66 68.96
N SER A 193 40.45 -99.28 68.22
CA SER A 193 40.07 -100.69 68.38
C SER A 193 41.05 -101.69 67.73
N ASP A 194 42.01 -101.22 66.92
CA ASP A 194 42.96 -102.07 66.19
C ASP A 194 44.21 -102.46 67.01
N SER A 195 44.31 -102.00 68.27
CA SER A 195 45.50 -102.25 69.11
C SER A 195 45.36 -103.34 70.19
N MET A 196 44.17 -103.92 70.45
CA MET A 196 44.03 -105.05 71.40
C MET A 196 42.78 -105.93 71.21
N LEU A 197 42.85 -107.00 70.42
CA LEU A 197 42.48 -108.39 70.84
C LEU A 197 41.97 -109.29 69.71
N HIS A 198 42.79 -110.32 69.50
CA HIS A 198 42.67 -111.51 68.69
C HIS A 198 41.55 -112.48 69.11
N SER A 199 40.36 -112.01 69.54
CA SER A 199 39.30 -112.94 69.97
C SER A 199 37.83 -112.58 69.68
N SER A 200 37.50 -111.64 68.79
CA SER A 200 36.09 -111.47 68.34
C SER A 200 35.96 -111.04 66.87
N ARG A 201 36.41 -111.91 65.96
CA ARG A 201 36.49 -111.70 64.50
C ARG A 201 35.17 -111.93 63.74
N LEU A 202 34.00 -111.55 64.27
CA LEU A 202 32.70 -111.85 63.62
C LEU A 202 31.66 -110.71 63.52
N GLU A 203 31.96 -109.46 63.93
CA GLU A 203 31.05 -108.31 63.73
C GLU A 203 31.49 -107.33 62.62
N CYS A 204 32.54 -107.66 61.85
CA CYS A 204 33.18 -106.73 60.92
C CYS A 204 32.56 -106.64 59.51
N PHE A 205 31.31 -107.09 59.27
CA PHE A 205 30.69 -107.06 57.93
C PHE A 205 29.51 -106.07 57.77
N SER A 206 28.99 -105.46 58.84
CA SER A 206 27.85 -104.52 58.78
C SER A 206 28.25 -103.03 58.78
N SER A 207 29.46 -102.68 59.21
CA SER A 207 29.91 -101.27 59.33
C SER A 207 30.46 -100.68 58.02
N ALA A 208 31.03 -101.49 57.12
CA ALA A 208 31.64 -101.01 55.87
C ALA A 208 30.61 -100.47 54.86
N ASN A 209 29.40 -101.04 54.80
CA ASN A 209 28.33 -100.56 53.91
C ASN A 209 27.71 -99.22 54.33
N ARG A 210 27.80 -98.85 55.61
CA ARG A 210 27.20 -97.63 56.17
C ARG A 210 28.08 -96.39 55.93
N VAL A 211 29.39 -96.57 55.86
CA VAL A 211 30.36 -95.52 55.51
C VAL A 211 30.21 -95.11 54.05
N SER A 212 30.08 -96.06 53.12
CA SER A 212 29.90 -95.75 51.68
C SER A 212 28.58 -95.03 51.37
N TYR A 213 27.48 -95.36 52.08
CA TYR A 213 26.19 -94.65 51.97
C TYR A 213 26.27 -93.19 52.45
N LEU A 214 26.99 -92.91 53.55
CA LEU A 214 27.16 -91.56 54.08
C LEU A 214 28.08 -90.70 53.20
N GLU A 215 29.16 -91.26 52.64
CA GLU A 215 30.03 -90.57 51.69
C GLU A 215 29.28 -90.17 50.40
N GLY A 216 28.36 -91.02 49.92
CA GLY A 216 27.49 -90.70 48.79
C GLY A 216 26.57 -89.51 49.05
N ASN A 217 25.93 -89.46 50.22
CA ASN A 217 25.06 -88.34 50.61
C ASN A 217 25.83 -87.03 50.79
N VAL A 218 27.04 -87.07 51.34
CA VAL A 218 27.91 -85.88 51.45
C VAL A 218 28.23 -85.28 50.08
N ARG A 219 28.53 -86.11 49.06
CA ARG A 219 28.76 -85.61 47.70
C ARG A 219 27.53 -84.96 47.06
N ILE A 220 26.34 -85.54 47.27
CA ILE A 220 25.09 -84.96 46.76
C ILE A 220 24.84 -83.58 47.39
N PHE A 221 25.04 -83.45 48.70
CA PHE A 221 24.89 -82.16 49.39
C PHE A 221 25.92 -81.11 48.94
N GLN A 222 27.16 -81.51 48.67
CA GLN A 222 28.19 -80.61 48.13
C GLN A 222 27.85 -80.09 46.73
N ILE A 223 27.28 -80.93 45.86
CA ILE A 223 26.83 -80.50 44.53
C ILE A 223 25.65 -79.52 44.63
N GLN A 224 24.71 -79.76 45.56
CA GLN A 224 23.59 -78.85 45.80
C GLN A 224 24.06 -77.50 46.39
N ASP A 225 25.01 -77.50 47.33
CA ASP A 225 25.64 -76.27 47.86
C ASP A 225 26.30 -75.43 46.75
N TYR A 226 26.99 -76.09 45.80
CA TYR A 226 27.56 -75.40 44.65
C TYR A 226 26.50 -74.76 43.75
N ASN A 227 25.42 -75.49 43.43
CA ASN A 227 24.33 -74.98 42.59
C ASN A 227 23.60 -73.79 43.24
N TYR A 228 23.37 -73.82 44.55
CA TYR A 228 22.77 -72.69 45.27
C TYR A 228 23.70 -71.48 45.32
N LYS A 229 25.03 -71.66 45.47
CA LYS A 229 26.01 -70.56 45.42
C LYS A 229 26.01 -69.84 44.07
N VAL A 230 25.95 -70.59 42.96
CA VAL A 230 25.85 -70.02 41.60
C VAL A 230 24.55 -69.23 41.46
N LYS A 231 23.42 -69.79 41.88
CA LYS A 231 22.11 -69.13 41.78
C LYS A 231 22.01 -67.87 42.66
N ILE A 232 22.60 -67.87 43.86
CA ILE A 232 22.73 -66.68 44.72
C ILE A 232 23.56 -65.60 44.04
N ARG A 233 24.65 -65.97 43.35
CA ARG A 233 25.49 -65.03 42.60
C ARG A 233 24.71 -64.37 41.46
N ASP A 234 23.94 -65.13 40.69
CA ASP A 234 23.14 -64.62 39.58
C ASP A 234 22.02 -63.69 40.05
N LEU A 235 21.32 -64.05 41.13
CA LEU A 235 20.30 -63.22 41.75
C LEU A 235 20.88 -61.91 42.31
N ARG A 236 22.07 -61.95 42.92
CA ARG A 236 22.79 -60.75 43.37
C ARG A 236 23.14 -59.84 42.19
N MET A 237 23.64 -60.39 41.09
CA MET A 237 23.96 -59.62 39.88
C MET A 237 22.71 -58.98 39.26
N HIS A 238 21.60 -59.71 39.18
CA HIS A 238 20.33 -59.20 38.69
C HIS A 238 19.77 -58.08 39.59
N ASN A 239 19.85 -58.25 40.92
CA ASN A 239 19.43 -57.21 41.87
C ASN A 239 20.26 -55.92 41.74
N ILE A 240 21.57 -56.04 41.51
CA ILE A 240 22.48 -54.91 41.28
C ILE A 240 22.12 -54.17 39.98
N GLN A 241 21.86 -54.91 38.90
CA GLN A 241 21.49 -54.31 37.61
C GLN A 241 20.16 -53.55 37.70
N MET A 242 19.18 -54.11 38.39
CA MET A 242 17.89 -53.45 38.64
C MET A 242 18.00 -52.21 39.52
N ARG A 243 18.84 -52.23 40.56
CA ARG A 243 19.14 -51.04 41.37
C ARG A 243 19.76 -49.92 40.54
N LYS A 244 20.66 -50.26 39.59
CA LYS A 244 21.25 -49.28 38.66
C LYS A 244 20.19 -48.66 37.74
N SER A 245 19.26 -49.45 37.19
CA SER A 245 18.15 -48.95 36.37
C SER A 245 17.21 -48.02 37.14
N CYS A 246 16.80 -48.40 38.35
CA CYS A 246 15.99 -47.56 39.23
C CYS A 246 16.72 -46.25 39.62
N SER A 247 18.03 -46.32 39.88
CA SER A 247 18.85 -45.13 40.16
C SER A 247 18.94 -44.20 38.95
N ALA A 248 19.19 -44.74 37.75
CA ALA A 248 19.27 -43.96 36.52
C ALA A 248 17.95 -43.24 36.20
N LEU A 249 16.82 -43.91 36.41
CA LEU A 249 15.48 -43.31 36.25
C LEU A 249 15.21 -42.23 37.30
N ARG A 250 15.57 -42.46 38.58
CA ARG A 250 15.48 -41.44 39.64
C ARG A 250 16.35 -40.22 39.35
N ILE A 251 17.57 -40.42 38.84
CA ILE A 251 18.48 -39.34 38.45
C ILE A 251 17.92 -38.57 37.25
N ARG A 252 17.34 -39.23 36.24
CA ARG A 252 16.66 -38.53 35.12
C ARG A 252 15.47 -37.70 35.60
N LEU A 253 14.64 -38.26 36.49
CA LEU A 253 13.49 -37.56 37.06
C LEU A 253 13.93 -36.35 37.91
N SER A 254 14.94 -36.53 38.76
CA SER A 254 15.56 -35.47 39.57
C SER A 254 16.20 -34.37 38.71
N ARG A 255 16.96 -34.73 37.67
CA ARG A 255 17.55 -33.77 36.72
C ARG A 255 16.48 -33.00 35.96
N PHE A 256 15.40 -33.66 35.55
CA PHE A 256 14.28 -33.01 34.89
C PHE A 256 13.58 -32.03 35.83
N GLN A 257 13.27 -32.44 37.07
CA GLN A 257 12.66 -31.57 38.09
C GLN A 257 13.56 -30.37 38.45
N LYS A 258 14.87 -30.61 38.62
CA LYS A 258 15.87 -29.56 38.94
C LYS A 258 16.09 -28.60 37.77
N ARG A 259 16.06 -29.07 36.51
CA ARG A 259 16.07 -28.19 35.32
C ARG A 259 14.83 -27.30 35.30
N THR A 260 13.66 -27.85 35.60
CA THR A 260 12.40 -27.09 35.59
C THR A 260 12.32 -26.09 36.75
N SER A 261 12.84 -26.43 37.93
CA SER A 261 12.90 -25.49 39.07
C SER A 261 13.95 -24.40 38.87
N LEU A 262 15.15 -24.75 38.37
CA LEU A 262 16.18 -23.76 38.03
C LEU A 262 15.72 -22.81 36.92
N PHE A 263 14.97 -23.32 35.92
CA PHE A 263 14.37 -22.47 34.90
C PHE A 263 13.31 -21.51 35.48
N LYS A 264 12.48 -21.98 36.42
CA LYS A 264 11.49 -21.14 37.13
C LYS A 264 12.16 -20.07 38.00
N ASP A 265 13.13 -20.43 38.83
CA ASP A 265 13.85 -19.50 39.72
C ASP A 265 14.72 -18.50 38.93
N SER A 266 15.33 -18.93 37.83
CA SER A 266 16.07 -18.05 36.92
C SER A 266 15.14 -17.12 36.16
N ALA A 267 13.99 -17.59 35.64
CA ALA A 267 13.03 -16.74 34.94
C ALA A 267 12.41 -15.67 35.87
N LEU A 268 12.10 -16.04 37.12
CA LEU A 268 11.56 -15.16 38.16
C LEU A 268 12.53 -14.06 38.60
N LYS A 269 13.83 -14.34 38.65
CA LYS A 269 14.86 -13.33 39.00
C LYS A 269 15.23 -12.40 37.83
N THR A 270 14.92 -12.76 36.58
CA THR A 270 15.50 -12.12 35.38
C THR A 270 14.53 -11.19 34.62
N ILE A 271 13.21 -11.27 34.83
CA ILE A 271 12.26 -10.41 34.09
C ILE A 271 12.13 -9.05 34.79
N ARG A 272 13.18 -8.24 34.71
CA ARG A 272 13.10 -6.80 34.99
C ARG A 272 12.52 -6.10 33.75
N LEU A 273 11.27 -5.67 33.85
CA LEU A 273 10.60 -4.90 32.79
C LEU A 273 11.15 -3.48 32.68
N THR A 274 11.59 -2.94 33.83
CA THR A 274 12.18 -1.62 33.94
C THR A 274 13.41 -1.65 34.83
N GLU A 275 14.39 -0.82 34.51
CA GLU A 275 15.56 -0.56 35.33
C GLU A 275 15.61 0.95 35.62
N LYS A 276 15.75 1.31 36.90
CA LYS A 276 15.71 2.72 37.36
C LYS A 276 14.52 3.51 36.79
N GLY A 277 13.34 2.87 36.72
CA GLY A 277 12.11 3.48 36.21
C GLY A 277 11.98 3.59 34.68
N VAL A 278 12.95 3.06 33.92
CA VAL A 278 13.03 3.09 32.45
C VAL A 278 12.80 1.68 31.90
N TYR A 279 11.96 1.51 30.87
CA TYR A 279 11.78 0.21 30.21
C TYR A 279 13.07 -0.30 29.59
N THR A 280 13.37 -1.59 29.82
CA THR A 280 14.60 -2.23 29.33
C THR A 280 14.65 -2.30 27.81
N PRO A 281 15.84 -2.37 27.18
CA PRO A 281 15.97 -2.47 25.73
C PRO A 281 15.13 -3.58 25.10
N ARG A 282 15.00 -4.74 25.77
CA ARG A 282 14.17 -5.87 25.32
C ARG A 282 12.68 -5.53 25.27
N VAL A 283 12.15 -4.85 26.29
CA VAL A 283 10.74 -4.41 26.28
C VAL A 283 10.51 -3.37 25.19
N ARG A 284 11.47 -2.46 24.99
CA ARG A 284 11.39 -1.45 23.91
C ARG A 284 11.40 -2.08 22.52
N CYS A 285 12.28 -3.07 22.28
CA CYS A 285 12.29 -3.91 21.08
C CYS A 285 10.91 -4.53 20.84
N LEU A 286 10.34 -5.18 21.86
CA LEU A 286 9.02 -5.80 21.77
C LEU A 286 7.94 -4.77 21.38
N VAL A 287 7.93 -3.60 22.02
CA VAL A 287 7.00 -2.51 21.71
C VAL A 287 7.15 -2.04 20.25
N ARG A 288 8.38 -1.81 19.77
CA ARG A 288 8.62 -1.41 18.37
C ARG A 288 8.14 -2.48 17.40
N ARG A 289 8.45 -3.76 17.65
CA ARG A 289 7.99 -4.89 16.81
C ARG A 289 6.47 -4.98 16.74
N ILE A 290 5.78 -4.90 17.88
CA ILE A 290 4.31 -4.93 17.93
C ILE A 290 3.70 -3.74 17.19
N ALA A 291 4.17 -2.52 17.46
CA ALA A 291 3.66 -1.32 16.79
C ALA A 291 3.92 -1.39 15.27
N SER A 292 5.13 -1.81 14.88
CA SER A 292 5.49 -2.03 13.48
C SER A 292 4.75 -3.20 12.85
N SER A 293 4.04 -4.05 13.59
CA SER A 293 3.19 -5.11 13.02
C SER A 293 1.76 -4.63 12.72
N GLY A 294 1.47 -3.35 12.91
CA GLY A 294 0.16 -2.74 12.60
C GLY A 294 -0.80 -2.67 13.78
N VAL A 295 -0.33 -2.98 15.00
CA VAL A 295 -1.11 -2.76 16.23
C VAL A 295 -1.16 -1.26 16.52
N SER A 296 -2.35 -0.71 16.79
CA SER A 296 -2.49 0.72 17.12
C SER A 296 -1.69 1.06 18.38
N LEU A 297 -1.12 2.26 18.45
CA LEU A 297 -0.28 2.66 19.59
C LEU A 297 -1.04 2.62 20.92
N GLU A 298 -2.35 2.89 20.89
CA GLU A 298 -3.25 2.81 22.05
C GLU A 298 -3.39 1.37 22.56
N LYS A 299 -3.44 0.40 21.65
CA LYS A 299 -3.61 -1.02 21.98
C LYS A 299 -2.29 -1.74 22.23
N CYS A 300 -1.16 -1.20 21.77
CA CYS A 300 0.17 -1.78 21.98
C CYS A 300 0.46 -2.00 23.48
N GLY A 301 0.10 -1.05 24.34
CA GLY A 301 0.28 -1.17 25.79
C GLY A 301 -0.53 -2.33 26.36
N VAL A 302 -1.80 -2.45 25.95
CA VAL A 302 -2.69 -3.54 26.34
C VAL A 302 -2.13 -4.89 25.89
N VAL A 303 -1.68 -5.01 24.63
CA VAL A 303 -1.11 -6.26 24.09
C VAL A 303 0.15 -6.68 24.87
N VAL A 304 1.05 -5.73 25.15
CA VAL A 304 2.23 -5.99 25.98
C VAL A 304 1.81 -6.39 27.40
N GLY A 305 0.82 -5.70 27.98
CA GLY A 305 0.26 -6.03 29.29
C GLY A 305 -0.32 -7.44 29.37
N GLU A 306 -1.13 -7.84 28.38
CA GLU A 306 -1.71 -9.19 28.29
C GLU A 306 -0.63 -10.26 28.11
N PHE A 307 0.35 -10.02 27.25
CA PHE A 307 1.47 -10.94 27.06
C PHE A 307 2.26 -11.13 28.37
N LEU A 308 2.53 -10.03 29.07
CA LEU A 308 3.23 -10.07 30.36
C LEU A 308 2.40 -10.76 31.45
N ARG A 309 1.07 -10.51 31.50
CA ARG A 309 0.15 -11.24 32.40
C ARG A 309 0.14 -12.73 32.13
N PHE A 310 0.02 -13.13 30.87
CA PHE A 310 0.08 -14.52 30.45
C PHE A 310 1.40 -15.17 30.87
N LEU A 311 2.54 -14.47 30.68
CA LEU A 311 3.85 -14.95 31.11
C LEU A 311 3.94 -15.11 32.64
N CYS A 312 3.38 -14.16 33.40
CA CYS A 312 3.30 -14.26 34.87
C CYS A 312 2.49 -15.48 35.32
N ILE A 313 1.32 -15.73 34.73
CA ILE A 313 0.50 -16.92 35.01
C ILE A 313 1.27 -18.21 34.67
N PHE A 314 1.90 -18.25 33.49
CA PHE A 314 2.70 -19.41 33.05
C PHE A 314 3.89 -19.71 33.98
N LEU A 315 4.51 -18.67 34.54
CA LEU A 315 5.61 -18.78 35.49
C LEU A 315 5.14 -19.02 36.94
N GLY A 316 3.83 -19.07 37.21
CA GLY A 316 3.27 -19.31 38.54
C GLY A 316 3.37 -18.10 39.48
N VAL A 317 3.40 -16.88 38.93
CA VAL A 317 3.41 -15.63 39.68
C VAL A 317 1.97 -15.15 39.87
N SER A 318 1.48 -15.20 41.10
CA SER A 318 0.17 -14.65 41.47
C SER A 318 0.20 -13.12 41.48
N GLU A 319 -0.81 -12.47 40.89
CA GLU A 319 -1.01 -11.01 40.88
C GLU A 319 -1.32 -10.40 42.28
N GLY A 320 -1.06 -11.13 43.38
CA GLY A 320 -1.48 -10.76 44.74
C GLY A 320 -0.38 -10.29 45.70
N ASP A 321 0.91 -10.48 45.42
CA ASP A 321 1.97 -10.31 46.44
C ASP A 321 2.50 -8.86 46.58
N GLY A 322 1.86 -7.87 45.94
CA GLY A 322 2.23 -6.45 46.02
C GLY A 322 3.59 -6.07 45.42
N LYS A 323 4.47 -7.03 45.09
CA LYS A 323 5.84 -6.82 44.59
C LYS A 323 5.95 -6.78 43.06
N THR A 324 4.91 -7.15 42.32
CA THR A 324 4.97 -7.34 40.85
C THR A 324 3.86 -6.59 40.12
N LYS A 325 3.73 -5.28 40.33
CA LYS A 325 2.80 -4.46 39.54
C LYS A 325 3.31 -4.39 38.10
N ILE A 326 2.66 -5.12 37.18
CA ILE A 326 2.97 -5.07 35.74
C ILE A 326 2.73 -3.63 35.27
N ARG A 327 3.82 -2.89 35.04
CA ARG A 327 3.75 -1.53 34.53
C ARG A 327 3.46 -1.59 33.03
N ILE A 328 2.23 -1.24 32.66
CA ILE A 328 1.81 -1.18 31.27
C ILE A 328 2.36 0.12 30.63
N PRO A 329 3.05 0.05 29.47
CA PRO A 329 3.49 1.24 28.75
C PRO A 329 2.28 2.08 28.34
N SER A 330 2.28 3.38 28.65
CA SER A 330 1.24 4.29 28.19
C SER A 330 1.40 4.57 26.68
N PRO A 331 0.34 5.03 25.98
CA PRO A 331 0.43 5.42 24.56
C PRO A 331 1.55 6.43 24.30
N ARG A 332 1.77 7.38 25.22
CA ARG A 332 2.86 8.36 25.15
C ARG A 332 4.24 7.70 25.23
N THR A 333 4.43 6.73 26.12
CA THR A 333 5.69 5.98 26.21
C THR A 333 5.93 5.16 24.95
N ILE A 334 4.88 4.52 24.41
CA ILE A 334 4.96 3.73 23.18
C ILE A 334 5.38 4.61 22.00
N ARG A 335 4.76 5.78 21.84
CA ARG A 335 5.13 6.74 20.78
C ARG A 335 6.60 7.13 20.84
N ARG A 336 7.13 7.37 22.05
CA ARG A 336 8.56 7.69 22.26
C ARG A 336 9.47 6.50 21.92
N ILE A 337 9.10 5.29 22.31
CA ILE A 337 9.85 4.07 21.96
C ILE A 337 9.87 3.84 20.44
N VAL A 338 8.77 4.15 19.74
CA VAL A 338 8.71 4.12 18.28
C VAL A 338 9.61 5.21 17.68
N GLY A 339 9.59 6.43 18.22
CA GLY A 339 10.49 7.52 17.82
C GLY A 339 11.98 7.18 18.02
N GLU A 340 12.34 6.44 19.07
CA GLU A 340 13.72 5.94 19.24
C GLU A 340 14.15 5.03 18.09
N GLY A 341 13.23 4.21 17.57
CA GLY A 341 13.47 3.40 16.37
C GLY A 341 13.71 4.25 15.12
N ASN A 342 13.02 5.38 14.99
CA ASN A 342 13.22 6.33 13.89
C ASN A 342 14.62 6.95 13.91
N VAL A 343 15.07 7.42 15.09
CA VAL A 343 16.42 7.96 15.28
C VAL A 343 17.46 6.90 14.97
N ALA A 344 17.31 5.68 15.51
CA ALA A 344 18.22 4.58 15.23
C ALA A 344 18.29 4.24 13.72
N SER A 345 17.16 4.29 13.02
CA SER A 345 17.11 4.03 11.57
C SER A 345 17.86 5.09 10.77
N LYS A 346 17.85 6.36 11.21
CA LYS A 346 18.63 7.44 10.59
C LYS A 346 20.13 7.28 10.89
N LEU A 347 20.50 6.85 12.10
CA LEU A 347 21.89 6.52 12.43
C LEU A 347 22.41 5.34 11.60
N GLN A 348 21.57 4.34 11.36
CA GLN A 348 21.87 3.22 10.46
C GLN A 348 22.20 3.72 9.05
N LEU A 349 21.36 4.60 8.49
CA LEU A 349 21.62 5.24 7.20
C LEU A 349 22.91 6.08 7.20
N GLY A 350 23.15 6.87 8.24
CA GLY A 350 24.37 7.67 8.38
C GLY A 350 25.64 6.81 8.43
N LEU A 351 25.59 5.69 9.14
CA LEU A 351 26.69 4.73 9.17
C LEU A 351 26.91 4.08 7.80
N GLY A 352 25.84 3.61 7.17
CA GLY A 352 25.90 3.00 5.84
C GLY A 352 26.47 3.97 4.80
N LEU A 353 26.05 5.23 4.81
CA LEU A 353 26.58 6.27 3.92
C LEU A 353 28.05 6.61 4.21
N LYS A 354 28.48 6.55 5.48
CA LYS A 354 29.89 6.71 5.83
C LYS A 354 30.73 5.56 5.28
N GLN A 355 30.22 4.33 5.34
CA GLN A 355 30.97 3.10 5.01
C GLN A 355 30.89 2.69 3.53
N THR A 356 29.82 3.04 2.83
CA THR A 356 29.62 2.63 1.42
C THR A 356 30.68 3.26 0.51
N GLU A 357 31.03 2.55 -0.56
CA GLU A 357 31.84 3.07 -1.65
C GLU A 357 31.00 3.90 -2.63
N GLY A 358 29.73 3.54 -2.79
CA GLY A 358 28.81 4.17 -3.73
C GLY A 358 27.36 4.06 -3.27
N PHE A 359 26.54 5.04 -3.62
CA PHE A 359 25.10 4.97 -3.40
C PHE A 359 24.32 5.73 -4.47
N THR A 360 23.05 5.35 -4.63
CA THR A 360 22.10 6.01 -5.50
C THR A 360 20.80 6.35 -4.77
N ILE A 361 20.00 7.28 -5.32
CA ILE A 361 18.72 7.71 -4.74
C ILE A 361 17.57 7.41 -5.70
N GLY A 362 16.53 6.77 -5.19
CA GLY A 362 15.24 6.62 -5.87
C GLY A 362 14.19 7.55 -5.29
N GLY A 363 13.35 8.15 -6.12
CA GLY A 363 12.22 8.97 -5.67
C GLY A 363 10.93 8.74 -6.45
N ASP A 364 9.81 9.06 -5.82
CA ASP A 364 8.50 9.14 -6.48
C ASP A 364 7.60 10.19 -5.82
N GLY A 365 6.64 10.72 -6.58
CA GLY A 365 5.71 11.76 -6.15
C GLY A 365 4.26 11.36 -6.39
N THR A 366 3.37 11.65 -5.43
CA THR A 366 1.94 11.47 -5.65
C THR A 366 1.11 12.50 -4.90
N THR A 367 -0.11 12.72 -5.37
CA THR A 367 -1.08 13.56 -4.67
C THR A 367 -2.07 12.67 -3.91
N ASN A 368 -2.40 13.06 -2.68
CA ASN A 368 -3.43 12.42 -1.86
C ASN A 368 -4.29 13.49 -1.20
N ARG A 369 -5.59 13.54 -1.54
CA ARG A 369 -6.54 14.56 -1.06
C ARG A 369 -6.02 16.00 -1.25
N ASN A 370 -5.56 16.31 -2.47
CA ASN A 370 -5.02 17.61 -2.87
C ASN A 370 -3.71 18.04 -2.16
N LEU A 371 -3.05 17.14 -1.43
CA LEU A 371 -1.72 17.37 -0.87
C LEU A 371 -0.68 16.51 -1.59
N ASN A 372 0.49 17.07 -1.84
CA ASN A 372 1.58 16.38 -2.53
C ASN A 372 2.47 15.67 -1.52
N TYR A 373 2.86 14.44 -1.85
CA TYR A 373 3.74 13.60 -1.06
C TYR A 373 4.83 13.01 -1.95
N GLU A 374 6.03 12.93 -1.41
CA GLU A 374 7.21 12.38 -2.07
C GLU A 374 7.77 11.26 -1.22
N ALA A 375 8.11 10.13 -1.83
CA ALA A 375 8.85 9.04 -1.23
C ALA A 375 10.29 9.05 -1.71
N MET A 376 11.20 8.60 -0.85
CA MET A 376 12.61 8.46 -1.18
C MET A 376 13.19 7.17 -0.59
N HIS A 377 14.03 6.50 -1.37
CA HIS A 377 14.90 5.40 -0.95
C HIS A 377 16.35 5.68 -1.31
N LEU A 378 17.27 5.10 -0.54
CA LEU A 378 18.70 5.10 -0.82
C LEU A 378 19.13 3.66 -1.09
N HIS A 379 19.96 3.48 -2.11
CA HIS A 379 20.51 2.18 -2.48
C HIS A 379 22.01 2.22 -2.25
N LEU A 380 22.49 1.42 -1.31
CA LEU A 380 23.87 1.42 -0.84
C LEU A 380 24.57 0.12 -1.23
N ASN A 381 25.85 0.19 -1.54
CA ASN A 381 26.72 -0.96 -1.76
C ASN A 381 27.27 -1.40 -0.40
N ASP A 382 26.54 -2.28 0.27
CA ASP A 382 26.81 -2.59 1.66
C ASP A 382 27.88 -3.67 1.79
N THR A 383 28.78 -3.48 2.77
CA THR A 383 29.79 -4.47 3.20
C THR A 383 29.47 -5.06 4.58
N VAL A 384 28.38 -4.62 5.23
CA VAL A 384 28.13 -4.85 6.66
C VAL A 384 27.46 -6.20 6.98
N GLY A 385 27.20 -7.04 5.97
CA GLY A 385 26.49 -8.31 6.15
C GLY A 385 26.92 -9.46 5.23
N SER A 386 28.12 -9.41 4.65
CA SER A 386 28.65 -10.59 3.96
C SER A 386 29.05 -11.65 4.99
N ASP A 387 28.51 -12.86 4.88
CA ASP A 387 29.05 -14.02 5.57
C ASP A 387 30.57 -14.05 5.32
N SER A 388 31.36 -14.20 6.39
CA SER A 388 32.83 -14.15 6.34
C SER A 388 33.46 -15.20 5.42
N GLU A 389 32.65 -16.13 4.90
CA GLU A 389 33.05 -17.20 4.00
C GLU A 389 32.85 -16.87 2.51
N ASN A 390 32.10 -15.81 2.15
CA ASN A 390 31.95 -15.36 0.75
C ASN A 390 31.64 -13.85 0.65
N PRO A 391 32.63 -12.98 0.41
CA PRO A 391 32.43 -11.53 0.30
C PRO A 391 31.89 -11.17 -1.09
N SER A 392 30.61 -11.44 -1.36
CA SER A 392 29.91 -10.80 -2.48
C SER A 392 29.33 -9.45 -2.02
N THR A 393 29.63 -8.37 -2.74
CA THR A 393 29.02 -7.05 -2.55
C THR A 393 27.51 -7.20 -2.54
N ARG A 394 26.84 -6.81 -1.43
CA ARG A 394 25.38 -6.89 -1.31
C ARG A 394 24.79 -5.49 -1.40
N HIS A 395 24.00 -5.23 -2.42
CA HIS A 395 23.25 -3.97 -2.51
C HIS A 395 22.07 -4.00 -1.54
N THR A 396 21.92 -2.95 -0.75
CA THR A 396 20.83 -2.83 0.22
C THR A 396 20.01 -1.58 -0.07
N THR A 397 18.69 -1.76 -0.22
CA THR A 397 17.74 -0.66 -0.39
C THR A 397 17.17 -0.25 0.96
N TYR A 398 17.47 0.98 1.39
CA TYR A 398 16.95 1.57 2.60
C TYR A 398 15.84 2.58 2.29
N PHE A 399 14.77 2.53 3.07
CA PHE A 399 13.75 3.57 3.07
C PHE A 399 14.29 4.85 3.72
N GLY A 400 14.23 5.96 2.97
CA GLY A 400 14.57 7.29 3.41
C GLY A 400 13.40 7.90 4.19
N GLU A 401 12.44 8.50 3.49
CA GLU A 401 11.21 9.03 4.09
C GLU A 401 10.08 9.17 3.08
N VAL A 402 8.84 9.29 3.59
CA VAL A 402 7.75 9.95 2.89
C VAL A 402 7.59 11.34 3.49
N ARG A 403 7.63 12.37 2.65
CA ARG A 403 7.46 13.77 3.06
C ARG A 403 6.31 14.41 2.33
N GLN A 404 5.70 15.41 2.95
CA GLN A 404 4.75 16.28 2.29
C GLN A 404 5.54 17.39 1.57
N SER A 405 5.14 17.70 0.35
CA SER A 405 5.74 18.75 -0.48
C SER A 405 4.67 19.77 -0.85
N ALA A 406 5.07 21.02 -1.11
CA ALA A 406 4.13 22.04 -1.53
C ALA A 406 3.71 21.85 -2.99
N ASN A 407 4.65 21.46 -3.85
CA ASN A 407 4.46 21.26 -5.28
C ASN A 407 5.40 20.16 -5.81
N HIS A 408 5.13 19.66 -7.02
CA HIS A 408 5.95 18.64 -7.68
C HIS A 408 7.08 19.24 -8.53
N ARG A 409 7.61 20.42 -8.18
CA ARG A 409 8.71 21.03 -8.94
C ARG A 409 10.03 20.35 -8.61
N SER A 410 10.90 20.23 -9.61
CA SER A 410 12.23 19.63 -9.49
C SER A 410 13.08 20.27 -8.39
N GLU A 411 13.06 21.59 -8.25
CA GLU A 411 13.82 22.34 -7.25
C GLU A 411 13.37 22.02 -5.83
N THR A 412 12.04 21.92 -5.63
CA THR A 412 11.45 21.54 -4.34
C THR A 412 11.86 20.13 -3.95
N GLN A 413 11.85 19.20 -4.91
CA GLN A 413 12.25 17.81 -4.72
C GLN A 413 13.73 17.68 -4.37
N VAL A 414 14.63 18.36 -5.11
CA VAL A 414 16.08 18.35 -4.82
C VAL A 414 16.37 19.00 -3.46
N LYS A 415 15.69 20.11 -3.13
CA LYS A 415 15.81 20.72 -1.80
C LYS A 415 15.40 19.76 -0.70
N GLY A 416 14.32 18.99 -0.89
CA GLY A 416 13.92 17.97 0.04
C GLY A 416 14.98 16.87 0.21
N ASP A 417 15.51 16.35 -0.89
CA ASP A 417 16.52 15.26 -0.88
C ASP A 417 17.81 15.70 -0.19
N THR A 418 18.32 16.88 -0.54
CA THR A 418 19.53 17.45 0.08
C THR A 418 19.32 17.75 1.56
N GLN A 419 18.18 18.33 1.96
CA GLN A 419 17.85 18.57 3.38
C GLN A 419 17.80 17.27 4.19
N PHE A 420 17.30 16.18 3.61
CA PHE A 420 17.31 14.89 4.27
C PHE A 420 18.75 14.38 4.47
N LEU A 421 19.61 14.45 3.45
CA LEU A 421 21.02 14.06 3.57
C LEU A 421 21.74 14.90 4.62
N HIS A 422 21.56 16.23 4.62
CA HIS A 422 22.10 17.12 5.65
C HIS A 422 21.63 16.72 7.05
N GLY A 423 20.34 16.41 7.22
CA GLY A 423 19.78 15.97 8.50
C GLY A 423 20.34 14.62 8.98
N LEU A 424 20.63 13.69 8.06
CA LEU A 424 21.31 12.44 8.40
C LEU A 424 22.74 12.69 8.88
N VAL A 425 23.49 13.53 8.16
CA VAL A 425 24.87 13.90 8.51
C VAL A 425 24.92 14.55 9.89
N GLU A 426 24.07 15.55 10.14
CA GLU A 426 24.02 16.26 11.42
C GLU A 426 23.68 15.32 12.58
N LEU A 427 22.66 14.46 12.41
CA LEU A 427 22.28 13.51 13.45
C LEU A 427 23.38 12.48 13.72
N PHE A 428 24.02 11.96 12.67
CA PHE A 428 25.09 10.98 12.80
C PHE A 428 26.29 11.57 13.55
N ASN A 429 26.77 12.75 13.16
CA ASN A 429 27.94 13.39 13.78
C ASN A 429 27.71 13.81 15.23
N ARG A 430 26.47 14.15 15.62
CA ARG A 430 26.13 14.42 17.03
C ARG A 430 26.04 13.17 17.88
N SER A 431 25.97 11.99 17.27
CA SER A 431 25.82 10.73 17.99
C SER A 431 27.16 10.21 18.50
N PRO A 432 27.20 9.55 19.68
CA PRO A 432 28.42 8.88 20.15
C PRO A 432 28.93 7.79 19.19
N LEU A 433 28.07 7.29 18.29
CA LEU A 433 28.43 6.28 17.30
C LEU A 433 29.48 6.81 16.31
N ALA A 434 29.43 8.10 15.95
CA ALA A 434 30.40 8.70 15.05
C ALA A 434 31.84 8.60 15.59
N THR A 435 32.00 8.75 16.91
CA THR A 435 33.30 8.65 17.62
C THR A 435 33.74 7.19 17.80
N LEU A 436 32.81 6.27 18.09
CA LEU A 436 33.16 4.86 18.29
C LEU A 436 33.66 4.20 16.99
N VAL A 437 33.04 4.55 15.87
CA VAL A 437 33.40 4.01 14.55
C VAL A 437 34.74 4.56 14.05
N SER A 438 35.13 5.79 14.45
CA SER A 438 36.46 6.31 14.13
C SER A 438 37.59 5.66 14.95
N MET A 439 37.27 4.96 16.05
CA MET A 439 38.26 4.29 16.91
C MET A 439 38.43 2.78 16.64
N SER A 440 37.45 2.08 16.06
CA SER A 440 37.44 0.60 16.02
C SER A 440 38.10 -0.07 14.80
N ARG A 441 38.59 0.68 13.79
CA ARG A 441 39.20 0.12 12.55
C ARG A 441 40.65 0.54 12.33
N GLN A 442 41.47 0.55 13.37
CA GLN A 442 42.94 0.68 13.25
C GLN A 442 43.66 -0.61 12.83
N SER A 443 42.95 -1.69 12.48
CA SER A 443 43.59 -2.90 11.94
C SER A 443 42.92 -3.38 10.66
N SER A 444 43.77 -3.47 9.62
CA SER A 444 43.65 -4.35 8.45
C SER A 444 42.49 -4.12 7.47
N SER A 445 42.35 -2.91 6.94
CA SER A 445 42.07 -2.75 5.51
C SER A 445 42.62 -1.43 5.02
N SER A 446 43.51 -1.46 4.03
CA SER A 446 43.87 -0.32 3.20
C SER A 446 42.60 0.32 2.62
N SER A 447 41.98 1.28 3.31
CA SER A 447 40.99 2.14 2.68
C SER A 447 41.76 3.15 1.83
N LEU A 448 41.84 2.85 0.54
CA LEU A 448 42.48 3.59 -0.53
C LEU A 448 41.75 4.92 -0.83
N TRP A 449 41.18 5.59 0.19
CA TRP A 449 40.35 6.77 0.01
C TRP A 449 40.86 7.96 0.82
N SER A 450 41.89 8.57 0.25
CA SER A 450 42.15 10.00 0.25
C SER A 450 42.60 10.32 -1.18
N PRO A 451 41.88 11.15 -1.95
CA PRO A 451 42.24 11.45 -3.33
C PRO A 451 43.58 12.22 -3.44
N LEU A 452 44.04 12.82 -2.35
CA LEU A 452 45.37 13.42 -2.21
C LEU A 452 46.33 12.51 -1.42
N PRO A 453 47.60 12.33 -1.86
CA PRO A 453 48.60 11.56 -1.16
C PRO A 453 49.10 12.35 0.07
N SER A 454 48.40 12.22 1.19
CA SER A 454 48.92 12.66 2.49
C SER A 454 48.53 11.68 3.59
N GLN A 455 49.45 11.51 4.54
CA GLN A 455 49.48 10.53 5.64
C GLN A 455 48.39 10.71 6.71
N SER A 456 47.16 11.06 6.31
CA SER A 456 46.06 11.41 7.21
C SER A 456 44.98 10.32 7.20
N ASN A 457 44.72 9.73 8.36
CA ASN A 457 43.60 8.82 8.63
C ASN A 457 42.25 9.47 8.25
N THR A 458 41.77 9.32 7.01
CA THR A 458 40.48 9.86 6.54
C THR A 458 39.27 9.29 7.29
N LEU A 459 39.41 8.18 8.02
CA LEU A 459 38.36 7.59 8.86
C LEU A 459 38.00 8.41 10.11
N SER A 460 38.86 9.34 10.56
CA SER A 460 38.60 10.18 11.75
C SER A 460 37.81 11.45 11.48
N LEU A 461 37.58 11.84 10.22
CA LEU A 461 36.83 13.05 9.89
C LEU A 461 35.31 12.84 10.08
N PRO A 462 34.58 13.88 10.53
CA PRO A 462 33.12 13.85 10.62
C PRO A 462 32.51 13.67 9.22
N LEU A 463 31.35 13.02 9.16
CA LEU A 463 30.61 12.87 7.91
C LEU A 463 30.22 14.26 7.40
N SER A 464 30.27 14.53 6.11
CA SER A 464 29.80 15.80 5.53
C SER A 464 29.13 15.54 4.20
N VAL A 465 28.30 16.47 3.72
CA VAL A 465 27.72 16.32 2.38
C VAL A 465 28.80 16.35 1.29
N CYS A 466 29.91 17.06 1.52
CA CYS A 466 31.05 17.09 0.61
C CYS A 466 31.80 15.75 0.57
N THR A 467 31.80 14.95 1.66
CA THR A 467 32.37 13.60 1.64
C THR A 467 31.38 12.54 1.13
N LEU A 468 30.08 12.85 1.10
CA LEU A 468 29.05 12.00 0.50
C LEU A 468 28.93 12.18 -1.02
N ALA A 469 29.02 13.41 -1.51
CA ALA A 469 28.78 13.72 -2.92
C ALA A 469 29.67 12.92 -3.91
N PRO A 470 30.98 12.71 -3.66
CA PRO A 470 31.82 11.87 -4.51
C PRO A 470 31.33 10.41 -4.63
N LYS A 471 30.61 9.91 -3.62
CA LYS A 471 30.03 8.55 -3.55
C LYS A 471 28.62 8.48 -4.14
N PHE A 472 28.01 9.61 -4.47
CA PHE A 472 26.66 9.67 -4.99
C PHE A 472 26.68 9.49 -6.51
N HIS A 473 26.45 8.26 -6.96
CA HIS A 473 26.71 7.86 -8.35
C HIS A 473 25.50 7.87 -9.27
N GLY A 474 24.32 8.19 -8.75
CA GLY A 474 23.16 8.27 -9.62
C GLY A 474 21.82 8.34 -8.92
N SER A 475 20.79 8.44 -9.74
CA SER A 475 19.41 8.46 -9.28
C SER A 475 18.45 7.82 -10.29
N HIS A 476 17.31 7.32 -9.81
CA HIS A 476 16.29 6.71 -10.66
C HIS A 476 14.89 7.20 -10.27
N GLY A 477 13.95 7.08 -11.21
CA GLY A 477 12.59 7.61 -11.05
C GLY A 477 11.72 7.34 -12.27
N ASP A 478 10.60 8.04 -12.38
CA ASP A 478 9.76 7.99 -13.59
C ASP A 478 10.41 8.73 -14.79
N HIS A 479 9.66 8.84 -15.90
CA HIS A 479 10.14 9.47 -17.14
C HIS A 479 9.56 10.88 -17.38
N ALA A 480 8.94 11.50 -16.37
CA ALA A 480 8.39 12.83 -16.49
C ALA A 480 9.50 13.89 -16.62
N GLU A 481 9.23 14.98 -17.34
CA GLU A 481 10.24 16.01 -17.60
C GLU A 481 10.69 16.74 -16.32
N ASP A 482 9.80 16.90 -15.34
CA ASP A 482 10.16 17.40 -14.00
C ASP A 482 11.11 16.44 -13.27
N GLN A 483 10.93 15.13 -13.40
CA GLN A 483 11.89 14.17 -12.83
C GLN A 483 13.24 14.25 -13.55
N LYS A 484 13.27 14.31 -14.89
CA LYS A 484 14.53 14.52 -15.63
C LYS A 484 15.24 15.81 -15.24
N ALA A 485 14.49 16.89 -14.97
CA ALA A 485 15.05 18.14 -14.45
C ALA A 485 15.61 17.96 -13.03
N LYS A 486 14.92 17.25 -12.15
CA LYS A 486 15.39 16.88 -10.80
C LYS A 486 16.74 16.13 -10.87
N HIS A 487 16.86 15.13 -11.75
CA HIS A 487 18.09 14.35 -11.88
C HIS A 487 19.28 15.18 -12.37
N ARG A 488 19.06 16.15 -13.26
CA ARG A 488 20.08 17.13 -13.68
C ARG A 488 20.54 17.99 -12.51
N LEU A 489 19.60 18.56 -11.74
CA LEU A 489 19.91 19.36 -10.55
C LEU A 489 20.65 18.55 -9.47
N LEU A 490 20.36 17.25 -9.32
CA LEU A 490 21.11 16.37 -8.42
C LEU A 490 22.56 16.14 -8.90
N SER A 491 22.77 16.00 -10.21
CA SER A 491 24.11 15.90 -10.80
C SER A 491 24.92 17.18 -10.61
N GLU A 492 24.29 18.35 -10.75
CA GLU A 492 24.89 19.65 -10.48
C GLU A 492 25.27 19.79 -9.00
N TRP A 493 24.33 19.50 -8.08
CA TRP A 493 24.58 19.51 -6.65
C TRP A 493 25.73 18.58 -6.26
N LYS A 494 25.76 17.37 -6.82
CA LYS A 494 26.84 16.40 -6.61
C LYS A 494 28.19 16.99 -7.04
N SER A 495 28.24 17.58 -8.23
CA SER A 495 29.46 18.18 -8.78
C SER A 495 29.96 19.33 -7.90
N GLU A 496 29.06 20.24 -7.52
CA GLU A 496 29.36 21.38 -6.64
C GLU A 496 29.92 20.92 -5.28
N MET A 497 29.25 19.96 -4.62
CA MET A 497 29.68 19.47 -3.31
C MET A 497 30.99 18.66 -3.38
N THR A 498 31.22 17.93 -4.47
CA THR A 498 32.47 17.19 -4.71
C THR A 498 33.62 18.17 -4.88
N LEU A 499 33.46 19.20 -5.71
CA LEU A 499 34.46 20.24 -5.91
C LEU A 499 34.76 20.97 -4.60
N ARG A 500 33.74 21.39 -3.84
CA ARG A 500 33.94 22.03 -2.53
C ARG A 500 34.71 21.14 -1.56
N GLY A 501 34.44 19.84 -1.54
CA GLY A 501 35.19 18.87 -0.73
C GLY A 501 36.66 18.81 -1.12
N LEU A 502 36.93 18.63 -2.42
CA LEU A 502 38.30 18.58 -2.94
C LEU A 502 39.08 19.87 -2.70
N GLY A 503 38.47 21.03 -2.95
CA GLY A 503 39.09 22.33 -2.71
C GLY A 503 39.44 22.53 -1.23
N ALA A 504 38.55 22.13 -0.32
CA ALA A 504 38.80 22.22 1.12
C ALA A 504 39.94 21.28 1.57
N GLU A 505 39.98 20.05 1.07
CA GLU A 505 41.07 19.11 1.36
C GLU A 505 42.40 19.59 0.78
N TYR A 506 42.38 20.13 -0.43
CA TYR A 506 43.56 20.70 -1.08
C TYR A 506 44.13 21.87 -0.28
N ILE A 507 43.28 22.82 0.13
CA ILE A 507 43.67 23.94 1.01
C ILE A 507 44.33 23.46 2.29
N LEU A 508 43.80 22.40 2.92
CA LEU A 508 44.36 21.85 4.16
C LEU A 508 45.70 21.14 3.93
N SER A 509 45.93 20.61 2.74
CA SER A 509 47.20 19.96 2.37
C SER A 509 48.30 20.93 1.96
N MET A 510 47.95 22.18 1.61
CA MET A 510 48.90 23.22 1.22
C MET A 510 49.74 23.72 2.41
N PRO A 511 51.00 24.12 2.19
CA PRO A 511 51.79 24.84 3.17
C PRO A 511 51.07 26.10 3.66
N ASP A 512 51.25 26.44 4.95
CA ASP A 512 50.58 27.58 5.59
C ASP A 512 50.84 28.91 4.86
N GLU A 513 52.05 29.09 4.32
CA GLU A 513 52.45 30.28 3.57
C GLU A 513 51.67 30.43 2.26
N GLU A 514 51.60 29.38 1.45
CA GLU A 514 50.86 29.35 0.19
C GLU A 514 49.35 29.50 0.41
N ARG A 515 48.83 28.83 1.44
CA ARG A 515 47.43 28.92 1.84
C ARG A 515 47.07 30.36 2.23
N ASN A 516 47.88 30.98 3.09
CA ASN A 516 47.65 32.35 3.52
C ASN A 516 47.76 33.34 2.35
N ALA A 517 48.72 33.14 1.44
CA ALA A 517 48.86 33.97 0.25
C ALA A 517 47.62 33.90 -0.66
N ALA A 518 47.06 32.69 -0.87
CA ALA A 518 45.83 32.51 -1.65
C ALA A 518 44.64 33.25 -1.05
N PHE A 519 44.43 33.15 0.28
CA PHE A 519 43.36 33.88 0.97
C PHE A 519 43.59 35.40 0.97
N TRP A 520 44.82 35.86 1.15
CA TRP A 520 45.14 37.29 1.15
C TRP A 520 44.90 37.93 -0.21
N LYS A 521 45.31 37.26 -1.30
CA LYS A 521 45.08 37.73 -2.66
C LYS A 521 43.60 37.95 -2.96
N GLU A 522 42.75 36.96 -2.71
CA GLU A 522 41.30 37.08 -2.95
C GLU A 522 40.64 38.11 -2.02
N LYS A 523 41.14 38.24 -0.79
CA LYS A 523 40.65 39.25 0.15
C LYS A 523 41.00 40.66 -0.29
N GLU A 524 42.21 40.87 -0.81
CA GLU A 524 42.65 42.15 -1.34
C GLU A 524 41.81 42.55 -2.56
N GLU A 525 41.56 41.64 -3.50
CA GLU A 525 40.66 41.86 -4.63
C GLU A 525 39.24 42.23 -4.18
N MET A 526 38.71 41.58 -3.14
CA MET A 526 37.39 41.90 -2.59
C MET A 526 37.37 43.27 -1.90
N ILE A 527 38.42 43.64 -1.16
CA ILE A 527 38.55 44.97 -0.54
C ILE A 527 38.63 46.05 -1.62
N LEU A 528 39.34 45.80 -2.72
CA LEU A 528 39.41 46.70 -3.87
C LEU A 528 38.05 46.88 -4.55
N GLN A 529 37.24 45.82 -4.67
CA GLN A 529 35.90 45.89 -5.26
C GLN A 529 34.89 46.66 -4.40
N ILE A 530 34.98 46.52 -3.07
CA ILE A 530 34.11 47.23 -2.12
C ILE A 530 34.59 48.67 -1.90
N GLY A 531 35.90 48.93 -2.04
CA GLY A 531 36.53 50.18 -1.67
C GLY A 531 37.01 50.17 -0.21
N GLU A 532 38.23 50.62 0.02
CA GLU A 532 38.91 50.51 1.32
C GLU A 532 38.21 51.32 2.43
N SER A 533 37.67 52.49 2.09
CA SER A 533 36.89 53.33 3.01
C SER A 533 35.57 52.66 3.43
N GLU A 534 34.84 52.07 2.49
CA GLU A 534 33.60 51.33 2.74
C GLU A 534 33.86 50.05 3.53
N TRP A 535 34.91 49.30 3.18
CA TRP A 535 35.34 48.12 3.93
C TRP A 535 35.64 48.45 5.39
N ASN A 536 36.33 49.56 5.66
CA ASN A 536 36.65 49.95 7.03
C ASN A 536 35.40 50.29 7.86
N LEU A 537 34.37 50.88 7.22
CA LEU A 537 33.08 51.22 7.82
C LEU A 537 32.12 50.03 8.03
N MET A 538 32.35 48.89 7.34
CA MET A 538 31.53 47.69 7.52
C MET A 538 31.58 47.17 8.96
N SER A 539 30.42 46.69 9.43
CA SER A 539 30.27 46.03 10.72
C SER A 539 31.05 44.72 10.78
N LYS A 540 31.25 44.20 12.01
CA LYS A 540 31.92 42.90 12.21
C LYS A 540 31.18 41.75 11.52
N GLU A 541 29.87 41.81 11.43
CA GLU A 541 29.03 40.78 10.80
C GLU A 541 29.17 40.81 9.27
N GLU A 542 29.20 42.01 8.68
CA GLU A 542 29.40 42.20 7.24
C GLU A 542 30.82 41.81 6.80
N LYS A 543 31.84 42.18 7.58
CA LYS A 543 33.23 41.72 7.36
C LYS A 543 33.33 40.19 7.45
N LYS A 544 32.64 39.57 8.42
CA LYS A 544 32.59 38.11 8.55
C LYS A 544 31.92 37.45 7.34
N LYS A 545 30.79 37.98 6.87
CA LYS A 545 30.10 37.50 5.66
C LYS A 545 30.98 37.60 4.42
N SER A 546 31.68 38.72 4.28
CA SER A 546 32.60 38.94 3.17
C SER A 546 33.80 37.99 3.23
N ASN A 547 34.40 37.79 4.41
CA ASN A 547 35.47 36.79 4.60
C ASN A 547 35.01 35.36 4.31
N LEU A 548 33.76 34.99 4.64
CA LEU A 548 33.19 33.70 4.24
C LEU A 548 33.13 33.56 2.71
N SER A 549 32.72 34.61 1.99
CA SER A 549 32.71 34.61 0.53
C SER A 549 34.10 34.49 -0.09
N VAL A 550 35.12 35.13 0.52
CA VAL A 550 36.52 34.92 0.12
C VAL A 550 36.90 33.46 0.27
N MET A 551 36.53 32.83 1.39
CA MET A 551 36.85 31.43 1.60
C MET A 551 36.18 30.51 0.57
N GLU A 552 34.92 30.78 0.23
CA GLU A 552 34.21 30.06 -0.84
C GLU A 552 34.91 30.21 -2.20
N LYS A 553 35.25 31.45 -2.59
CA LYS A 553 35.94 31.72 -3.86
C LYS A 553 37.31 31.05 -3.97
N VAL A 554 38.12 31.10 -2.90
CA VAL A 554 39.42 30.40 -2.84
C VAL A 554 39.22 28.90 -2.97
N THR A 555 38.22 28.35 -2.27
CA THR A 555 37.88 26.92 -2.33
C THR A 555 37.47 26.50 -3.73
N GLU A 556 36.65 27.29 -4.43
CA GLU A 556 36.23 27.02 -5.81
C GLU A 556 37.42 27.06 -6.79
N LYS A 557 38.26 28.09 -6.72
CA LYS A 557 39.45 28.22 -7.57
C LYS A 557 40.43 27.05 -7.39
N LEU A 558 40.65 26.63 -6.15
CA LEU A 558 41.58 25.53 -5.85
C LEU A 558 40.96 24.14 -6.07
N ALA A 559 39.63 24.02 -6.07
CA ALA A 559 38.94 22.76 -6.35
C ALA A 559 39.21 22.26 -7.78
N GLU A 560 39.26 23.15 -8.77
CA GLU A 560 39.57 22.76 -10.16
C GLU A 560 40.99 22.23 -10.28
N VAL A 561 41.96 22.88 -9.63
CA VAL A 561 43.35 22.43 -9.57
C VAL A 561 43.44 21.05 -8.90
N ALA A 562 42.75 20.90 -7.76
CA ALA A 562 42.69 19.63 -7.05
C ALA A 562 42.10 18.52 -7.93
N LEU A 563 40.99 18.78 -8.63
CA LEU A 563 40.36 17.81 -9.53
C LEU A 563 41.29 17.41 -10.69
N GLN A 564 41.99 18.37 -11.30
CA GLN A 564 42.91 18.13 -12.41
C GLN A 564 44.18 17.37 -11.96
N SER A 565 44.57 17.48 -10.69
CA SER A 565 45.69 16.76 -10.13
C SER A 565 45.41 15.26 -9.89
N LEU A 566 44.14 14.84 -9.93
CA LEU A 566 43.76 13.44 -9.73
C LEU A 566 44.04 12.59 -10.97
N PRO A 567 44.42 11.30 -10.79
CA PRO A 567 44.44 10.34 -11.88
C PRO A 567 43.09 10.27 -12.60
N GLU A 568 43.11 10.01 -13.91
CA GLU A 568 41.91 10.01 -14.74
C GLU A 568 40.81 9.08 -14.21
N GLU A 569 41.19 7.89 -13.75
CA GLU A 569 40.26 6.91 -13.17
C GLU A 569 39.59 7.43 -11.89
N ALA A 570 40.35 8.09 -11.00
CA ALA A 570 39.84 8.66 -9.77
C ALA A 570 38.89 9.84 -10.05
N ARG A 571 39.30 10.73 -10.97
CA ARG A 571 38.50 11.86 -11.45
C ARG A 571 37.18 11.39 -12.06
N ARG A 572 37.24 10.39 -12.95
CA ARG A 572 36.08 9.77 -13.58
C ARG A 572 35.13 9.19 -12.53
N ARG A 573 35.65 8.40 -11.57
CA ARG A 573 34.85 7.78 -10.51
C ARG A 573 34.08 8.81 -9.66
N ILE A 574 34.74 9.86 -9.17
CA ILE A 574 34.08 10.84 -8.30
C ILE A 574 33.08 11.74 -9.03
N MET A 575 33.29 11.98 -10.33
CA MET A 575 32.38 12.79 -11.13
C MET A 575 31.26 11.96 -11.76
N MET A 576 31.41 10.63 -11.87
CA MET A 576 30.42 9.71 -12.44
C MET A 576 29.02 9.84 -11.84
N PHE A 577 28.03 10.19 -12.66
CA PHE A 577 26.62 10.23 -12.27
C PHE A 577 25.75 9.65 -13.37
N ALA A 578 24.94 8.64 -13.04
CA ALA A 578 24.02 8.00 -13.96
C ALA A 578 22.55 8.24 -13.57
N TRP A 579 21.70 8.37 -14.58
CA TRP A 579 20.26 8.35 -14.41
C TRP A 579 19.66 7.16 -15.15
N CYS A 580 18.74 6.45 -14.51
CA CYS A 580 17.94 5.40 -15.16
C CYS A 580 16.45 5.65 -14.93
N GLY A 581 15.67 5.67 -16.01
CA GLY A 581 14.21 5.74 -15.91
C GLY A 581 13.60 4.37 -15.61
N CYS A 582 12.51 4.35 -14.84
CA CYS A 582 11.79 3.13 -14.42
C CYS A 582 11.39 2.24 -15.60
N GLY A 583 11.76 0.96 -15.55
CA GLY A 583 11.46 -0.03 -16.60
C GLY A 583 9.97 -0.30 -16.79
N MET A 584 9.16 -0.24 -15.73
CA MET A 584 7.69 -0.42 -15.80
C MET A 584 7.01 0.71 -16.58
N HIS A 585 7.48 1.95 -16.43
CA HIS A 585 6.99 3.10 -17.17
C HIS A 585 7.34 3.03 -18.66
N LYS A 586 8.47 2.40 -19.03
CA LYS A 586 8.83 2.19 -20.44
C LYS A 586 7.76 1.33 -21.15
N ASP A 587 7.37 0.21 -20.55
CA ASP A 587 6.31 -0.66 -21.11
C ASP A 587 4.94 0.06 -21.12
N LEU A 588 4.56 0.72 -20.01
CA LEU A 588 3.31 1.48 -19.93
C LEU A 588 3.21 2.55 -21.03
N ASN A 589 4.29 3.28 -21.28
CA ASN A 589 4.32 4.30 -22.32
C ASN A 589 4.34 3.67 -23.71
N ALA A 590 5.03 2.53 -23.91
CA ALA A 590 4.98 1.80 -25.18
C ALA A 590 3.56 1.35 -25.54
N VAL A 591 2.79 0.87 -24.57
CA VAL A 591 1.36 0.55 -24.75
C VAL A 591 0.56 1.78 -25.17
N LYS A 592 0.78 2.94 -24.53
CA LYS A 592 0.13 4.21 -24.93
C LYS A 592 0.50 4.63 -26.36
N GLY A 593 1.75 4.42 -26.76
CA GLY A 593 2.22 4.65 -28.12
C GLY A 593 1.54 3.75 -29.13
N GLY A 594 1.38 2.47 -28.79
CA GLY A 594 0.63 1.50 -29.59
C GLY A 594 -0.85 1.86 -29.73
N ASP A 595 -1.52 2.20 -28.63
CA ASP A 595 -2.92 2.65 -28.62
C ASP A 595 -3.12 3.88 -29.51
N LEU A 596 -2.19 4.85 -29.45
CA LEU A 596 -2.26 6.04 -30.29
C LEU A 596 -2.12 5.70 -31.79
N ALA A 597 -1.15 4.87 -32.15
CA ALA A 597 -0.94 4.45 -33.53
C ALA A 597 -2.14 3.64 -34.07
N MET A 598 -2.72 2.78 -33.24
CA MET A 598 -3.92 2.01 -33.56
C MET A 598 -5.13 2.93 -33.85
N ARG A 599 -5.33 3.99 -33.05
CA ARG A 599 -6.39 5.00 -33.30
C ARG A 599 -6.18 5.77 -34.60
N GLU A 600 -4.95 6.10 -34.95
CA GLU A 600 -4.65 6.73 -36.24
C GLU A 600 -4.86 5.77 -37.42
N GLU A 601 -4.61 4.48 -37.24
CA GLU A 601 -4.84 3.47 -38.28
C GLU A 601 -6.34 3.28 -38.57
N TRP A 602 -7.19 3.29 -37.54
CA TRP A 602 -8.64 3.25 -37.73
C TRP A 602 -9.17 4.32 -38.69
N LYS A 603 -8.62 5.54 -38.63
CA LYS A 603 -9.00 6.65 -39.52
C LYS A 603 -8.76 6.32 -41.00
N LYS A 604 -7.74 5.52 -41.31
CA LYS A 604 -7.43 5.11 -42.70
C LYS A 604 -8.41 4.08 -43.24
N HIS A 605 -9.00 3.28 -42.36
CA HIS A 605 -9.96 2.24 -42.73
C HIS A 605 -11.42 2.75 -42.78
N GLY A 606 -11.69 3.97 -42.30
CA GLY A 606 -13.06 4.51 -42.25
C GLY A 606 -13.99 3.79 -41.27
N ILE A 607 -13.43 2.99 -40.37
CA ILE A 607 -14.14 2.25 -39.32
C ILE A 607 -13.54 2.70 -37.98
N ALA A 608 -14.36 2.92 -36.96
CA ALA A 608 -13.88 3.33 -35.64
C ALA A 608 -14.63 2.61 -34.52
N PRO A 609 -13.97 2.39 -33.36
CA PRO A 609 -14.66 1.91 -32.17
C PRO A 609 -15.78 2.84 -31.73
N VAL A 610 -16.83 2.22 -31.22
CA VAL A 610 -18.03 2.94 -30.77
C VAL A 610 -17.69 3.94 -29.67
N LEU A 611 -18.28 5.14 -29.76
CA LEU A 611 -18.12 6.17 -28.74
C LEU A 611 -18.84 5.76 -27.45
N LEU A 612 -18.11 5.76 -26.34
CA LEU A 612 -18.59 5.40 -25.00
C LEU A 612 -18.67 6.66 -24.12
N ALA A 613 -19.47 7.63 -24.60
CA ALA A 613 -19.68 8.92 -23.98
C ALA A 613 -20.28 8.80 -22.57
N ASN A 614 -20.01 9.77 -21.68
CA ASN A 614 -20.74 9.83 -20.41
C ASN A 614 -22.20 10.28 -20.67
N ARG A 615 -23.05 10.17 -19.65
CA ARG A 615 -24.49 10.49 -19.77
C ARG A 615 -24.77 11.88 -20.37
N ASP A 616 -24.04 12.89 -19.93
CA ASP A 616 -24.28 14.26 -20.34
C ASP A 616 -23.84 14.48 -21.79
N ASN A 617 -22.67 13.98 -22.17
CA ASN A 617 -22.18 14.05 -23.55
C ASN A 617 -23.05 13.22 -24.50
N ALA A 618 -23.52 12.04 -24.07
CA ALA A 618 -24.41 11.21 -24.87
C ALA A 618 -25.72 11.95 -25.16
N ALA A 619 -26.34 12.59 -24.15
CA ALA A 619 -27.54 13.39 -24.35
C ALA A 619 -27.34 14.56 -25.34
N VAL A 620 -26.17 15.22 -25.29
CA VAL A 620 -25.83 16.29 -26.26
C VAL A 620 -25.71 15.73 -27.68
N LEU A 621 -25.07 14.58 -27.83
CA LEU A 621 -24.87 13.96 -29.15
C LEU A 621 -26.17 13.39 -29.73
N GLU A 622 -27.00 12.75 -28.90
CA GLU A 622 -28.31 12.22 -29.30
C GLU A 622 -29.26 13.35 -29.72
N ALA A 623 -29.28 14.47 -29.00
CA ALA A 623 -30.07 15.64 -29.38
C ALA A 623 -29.60 16.21 -30.73
N ALA A 624 -28.28 16.25 -30.95
CA ALA A 624 -27.72 16.73 -32.20
C ALA A 624 -28.02 15.81 -33.39
N GLU A 625 -28.00 14.49 -33.18
CA GLU A 625 -28.37 13.49 -34.19
C GLU A 625 -29.87 13.55 -34.53
N ALA A 626 -30.75 13.69 -33.52
CA ALA A 626 -32.20 13.83 -33.74
C ALA A 626 -32.57 15.11 -34.52
N GLU A 627 -31.78 16.17 -34.35
CA GLU A 627 -31.94 17.44 -35.08
C GLU A 627 -31.24 17.44 -36.46
N ALA A 628 -30.46 16.41 -36.79
CA ALA A 628 -29.77 16.28 -38.07
C ALA A 628 -30.59 15.57 -39.17
N ASP A 629 -31.79 15.07 -38.84
CA ASP A 629 -32.71 14.35 -39.76
C ASP A 629 -33.39 15.27 -40.82
N GLY A 630 -32.86 16.46 -41.05
CA GLY A 630 -33.31 17.40 -42.10
C GLY A 630 -32.21 17.67 -43.13
N ASP A 631 -32.57 17.77 -44.40
CA ASP A 631 -31.69 17.91 -45.60
C ASP A 631 -30.79 19.17 -45.64
N SER A 632 -30.71 19.94 -44.55
CA SER A 632 -29.92 21.17 -44.47
C SER A 632 -28.61 20.95 -43.70
N PRO A 633 -27.44 21.35 -44.25
CA PRO A 633 -26.16 21.23 -43.54
C PRO A 633 -26.16 22.11 -42.28
N ARG A 634 -26.37 21.47 -41.12
CA ARG A 634 -26.30 22.10 -39.81
C ARG A 634 -24.85 22.30 -39.39
N GLN A 635 -24.56 23.46 -38.83
CA GLN A 635 -23.28 23.76 -38.21
C GLN A 635 -23.20 23.15 -36.80
N GLU A 636 -22.16 22.37 -36.53
CA GLU A 636 -21.94 21.70 -35.24
C GLU A 636 -21.83 22.74 -34.11
N SER A 637 -22.60 22.56 -33.03
CA SER A 637 -22.55 23.48 -31.89
C SER A 637 -21.25 23.31 -31.08
N PRO A 638 -20.77 24.33 -30.34
CA PRO A 638 -19.60 24.19 -29.47
C PRO A 638 -19.76 23.09 -28.41
N ALA A 639 -20.99 22.82 -27.97
CA ALA A 639 -21.30 21.76 -27.03
C ALA A 639 -21.18 20.36 -27.67
N GLU A 640 -21.68 20.18 -28.90
CA GLU A 640 -21.53 18.95 -29.69
C GLU A 640 -20.07 18.64 -29.96
N LYS A 641 -19.33 19.64 -30.46
CA LYS A 641 -17.91 19.51 -30.74
C LYS A 641 -17.13 19.08 -29.50
N ARG A 642 -17.37 19.75 -28.36
CA ARG A 642 -16.76 19.40 -27.09
C ARG A 642 -17.17 17.99 -26.62
N ALA A 643 -18.44 17.62 -26.79
CA ALA A 643 -18.94 16.31 -26.40
C ALA A 643 -18.27 15.19 -27.22
N ARG A 644 -18.03 15.39 -28.53
CA ARG A 644 -17.22 14.46 -29.35
C ARG A 644 -15.76 14.44 -28.93
N GLU A 645 -15.13 15.60 -28.74
CA GLU A 645 -13.70 15.72 -28.41
C GLU A 645 -13.34 15.12 -27.03
N VAL A 646 -14.22 15.22 -26.04
CA VAL A 646 -13.97 14.75 -24.66
C VAL A 646 -14.39 13.30 -24.44
N SER A 647 -15.23 12.75 -25.32
CA SER A 647 -15.69 11.37 -25.20
C SER A 647 -14.63 10.39 -25.71
N GLU A 648 -14.48 9.27 -25.00
CA GLU A 648 -13.50 8.22 -25.30
C GLU A 648 -14.22 6.99 -25.91
N SER A 649 -13.51 6.20 -26.71
CA SER A 649 -13.97 4.96 -27.33
C SER A 649 -12.95 3.82 -27.14
N GLY A 650 -13.32 2.61 -27.58
CA GLY A 650 -12.37 1.51 -27.75
C GLY A 650 -12.03 0.70 -26.50
N GLY A 651 -11.08 -0.23 -26.65
CA GLY A 651 -10.78 -1.28 -25.67
C GLY A 651 -10.29 -0.74 -24.33
N SER A 652 -9.43 0.28 -24.36
CA SER A 652 -8.97 0.98 -23.15
C SER A 652 -10.12 1.65 -22.40
N LYS A 653 -11.07 2.28 -23.11
CA LYS A 653 -12.24 2.89 -22.48
C LYS A 653 -13.18 1.84 -21.89
N LEU A 654 -13.46 0.77 -22.61
CA LEU A 654 -14.25 -0.35 -22.10
C LEU A 654 -13.64 -0.93 -20.82
N SER A 655 -12.33 -1.21 -20.82
CA SER A 655 -11.61 -1.74 -19.67
C SER A 655 -11.68 -0.82 -18.44
N LYS A 656 -11.68 0.50 -18.65
CA LYS A 656 -11.89 1.51 -17.60
C LYS A 656 -13.31 1.47 -17.03
N LEU A 657 -14.33 1.36 -17.90
CA LEU A 657 -15.73 1.28 -17.47
C LEU A 657 -16.00 -0.01 -16.70
N MET A 658 -15.49 -1.14 -17.18
CA MET A 658 -15.57 -2.45 -16.51
C MET A 658 -14.94 -2.43 -15.13
N GLY A 659 -13.75 -1.84 -14.99
CA GLY A 659 -13.09 -1.71 -13.69
C GLY A 659 -13.83 -0.77 -12.75
N ALA A 660 -14.35 0.36 -13.25
CA ALA A 660 -15.15 1.27 -12.44
C ALA A 660 -16.46 0.61 -11.95
N ASN A 661 -17.11 -0.18 -12.80
CA ASN A 661 -18.27 -0.99 -12.44
C ASN A 661 -17.93 -2.01 -11.33
N SER A 662 -16.67 -2.43 -11.29
CA SER A 662 -16.13 -3.43 -10.38
C SER A 662 -15.37 -2.88 -9.17
N SER A 663 -15.26 -1.56 -8.93
CA SER A 663 -14.33 -1.05 -7.89
C SER A 663 -14.82 0.08 -6.99
N LEU A 664 -16.02 0.63 -7.20
CA LEU A 664 -16.55 1.74 -6.38
C LEU A 664 -17.58 1.25 -5.36
N ALA A 665 -17.89 2.07 -4.34
CA ALA A 665 -18.80 1.71 -3.23
C ALA A 665 -20.23 1.24 -3.63
N PRO A 666 -20.76 1.56 -4.84
CA PRO A 666 -21.96 0.89 -5.37
C PRO A 666 -21.67 -0.19 -6.44
N GLY A 667 -20.42 -0.60 -6.63
CA GLY A 667 -19.97 -1.48 -7.71
C GLY A 667 -20.26 -2.96 -7.47
N TYR A 668 -20.32 -3.71 -8.56
CA TYR A 668 -20.69 -5.12 -8.58
C TYR A 668 -19.55 -6.09 -8.25
N HIS A 669 -18.45 -5.66 -7.59
CA HIS A 669 -17.25 -6.51 -7.48
C HIS A 669 -17.50 -7.85 -6.78
N ASP A 670 -18.07 -7.82 -5.58
CA ASP A 670 -18.31 -9.02 -4.80
C ASP A 670 -19.41 -9.88 -5.44
N GLU A 671 -20.39 -9.23 -6.08
CA GLU A 671 -21.45 -9.90 -6.82
C GLU A 671 -20.92 -10.58 -8.09
N PHE A 672 -20.00 -9.93 -8.81
CA PHE A 672 -19.26 -10.50 -9.93
C PHE A 672 -18.39 -11.66 -9.45
N CYS A 673 -17.67 -11.53 -8.33
CA CYS A 673 -16.90 -12.64 -7.76
C CYS A 673 -17.79 -13.84 -7.44
N GLY A 674 -18.98 -13.60 -6.88
CA GLY A 674 -19.98 -14.64 -6.61
C GLY A 674 -20.56 -15.26 -7.88
N PHE A 675 -20.84 -14.46 -8.90
CA PHE A 675 -21.29 -14.91 -10.21
C PHE A 675 -20.23 -15.79 -10.89
N MET A 676 -18.97 -15.35 -10.91
CA MET A 676 -17.89 -16.16 -11.48
C MET A 676 -17.73 -17.47 -10.70
N LEU A 677 -17.80 -17.44 -9.36
CA LEU A 677 -17.76 -18.64 -8.55
C LEU A 677 -18.84 -19.67 -8.93
N SER A 678 -20.06 -19.24 -9.27
CA SER A 678 -21.13 -20.17 -9.64
C SER A 678 -20.97 -20.78 -11.04
N TYR A 679 -20.32 -20.09 -11.98
CA TYR A 679 -20.14 -20.57 -13.35
C TYR A 679 -18.84 -21.34 -13.58
N ILE A 680 -17.73 -20.92 -12.95
CA ILE A 680 -16.40 -21.49 -13.17
C ILE A 680 -15.79 -22.11 -11.91
N GLY A 681 -16.51 -22.14 -10.79
CA GLY A 681 -16.08 -22.81 -9.56
C GLY A 681 -14.98 -22.07 -8.77
N ARG A 682 -14.62 -20.85 -9.17
CA ARG A 682 -13.65 -19.99 -8.48
C ARG A 682 -14.02 -18.51 -8.58
N PRO A 683 -13.77 -17.70 -7.54
CA PRO A 683 -13.96 -16.26 -7.65
C PRO A 683 -12.86 -15.66 -8.53
N ILE A 684 -13.24 -14.84 -9.51
CA ILE A 684 -12.28 -14.01 -10.27
C ILE A 684 -12.50 -12.56 -9.87
N ARG A 685 -11.40 -11.85 -9.60
CA ARG A 685 -11.41 -10.41 -9.41
C ARG A 685 -11.02 -9.72 -10.70
N TYR A 686 -11.88 -8.81 -11.15
CA TYR A 686 -11.59 -7.98 -12.32
C TYR A 686 -10.28 -7.19 -12.11
N PRO A 687 -9.42 -7.05 -13.14
CA PRO A 687 -8.21 -6.24 -13.05
C PRO A 687 -8.45 -4.80 -12.61
N ASP A 688 -7.58 -4.30 -11.72
CA ASP A 688 -7.71 -3.02 -11.03
C ASP A 688 -7.34 -1.82 -11.92
N THR A 689 -8.18 -1.53 -12.93
CA THR A 689 -7.97 -0.42 -13.89
C THR A 689 -8.28 0.96 -13.30
N SER A 690 -8.93 1.03 -12.13
CA SER A 690 -9.27 2.28 -11.45
C SER A 690 -8.17 2.83 -10.55
N LEU A 691 -7.26 1.98 -10.05
CA LEU A 691 -6.07 2.39 -9.31
C LEU A 691 -4.80 2.47 -10.17
N THR A 692 -4.95 2.41 -11.51
CA THR A 692 -3.87 2.59 -12.50
C THR A 692 -2.60 1.78 -12.20
N ARG A 693 -2.75 0.51 -11.80
CA ARG A 693 -1.59 -0.38 -11.69
C ARG A 693 -0.99 -0.61 -13.07
N TYR A 694 0.33 -0.78 -13.13
CA TYR A 694 1.00 -1.23 -14.37
C TYR A 694 0.31 -2.47 -14.94
N THR A 695 0.20 -2.52 -16.26
CA THR A 695 -0.48 -3.57 -17.06
C THR A 695 -1.95 -3.83 -16.73
N SER A 696 -2.60 -3.09 -15.82
CA SER A 696 -4.01 -3.33 -15.46
C SER A 696 -4.95 -3.32 -16.67
N PHE A 697 -4.72 -2.41 -17.63
CA PHE A 697 -5.49 -2.34 -18.88
C PHE A 697 -5.23 -3.53 -19.81
N LEU A 698 -3.97 -3.99 -19.89
CA LEU A 698 -3.63 -5.16 -20.70
C LEU A 698 -4.19 -6.46 -20.10
N ASN A 699 -4.09 -6.61 -18.78
CA ASN A 699 -4.74 -7.69 -18.04
C ASN A 699 -6.26 -7.66 -18.23
N ALA A 700 -6.88 -6.47 -18.16
CA ALA A 700 -8.30 -6.29 -18.43
C ALA A 700 -8.67 -6.69 -19.86
N ALA A 701 -7.85 -6.37 -20.85
CA ALA A 701 -8.08 -6.78 -22.23
C ALA A 701 -8.09 -8.30 -22.38
N ALA A 702 -7.09 -8.99 -21.81
CA ALA A 702 -7.03 -10.45 -21.80
C ALA A 702 -8.22 -11.07 -21.05
N GLU A 703 -8.57 -10.55 -19.87
CA GLU A 703 -9.71 -11.00 -19.06
C GLU A 703 -11.06 -10.85 -19.79
N ASN A 704 -11.30 -9.68 -20.39
CA ASN A 704 -12.53 -9.39 -21.12
C ASN A 704 -12.75 -10.35 -22.30
N LEU A 705 -11.67 -10.77 -22.97
CA LEU A 705 -11.74 -11.72 -24.07
C LEU A 705 -11.88 -13.16 -23.56
N ALA A 706 -11.07 -13.56 -22.59
CA ALA A 706 -11.10 -14.92 -22.02
C ALA A 706 -12.48 -15.29 -21.45
N ASN A 707 -13.14 -14.32 -20.80
CA ASN A 707 -14.45 -14.50 -20.17
C ASN A 707 -15.58 -13.74 -20.90
N TYR A 708 -15.42 -13.46 -22.20
CA TYR A 708 -16.35 -12.67 -23.02
C TYR A 708 -17.82 -13.06 -22.84
N ASP A 709 -18.15 -14.35 -23.04
CA ASP A 709 -19.53 -14.84 -22.93
C ASP A 709 -20.09 -14.73 -21.50
N LEU A 710 -19.22 -14.89 -20.49
CA LEU A 710 -19.62 -14.73 -19.09
C LEU A 710 -19.89 -13.27 -18.76
N TYR A 711 -19.16 -12.32 -19.34
CA TYR A 711 -19.45 -10.90 -19.18
C TYR A 711 -20.78 -10.51 -19.80
N LEU A 712 -21.11 -11.02 -21.00
CA LEU A 712 -22.44 -10.79 -21.59
C LEU A 712 -23.57 -11.35 -20.70
N LYS A 713 -23.40 -12.59 -20.20
CA LYS A 713 -24.35 -13.19 -19.24
C LYS A 713 -24.44 -12.42 -17.94
N PHE A 714 -23.32 -11.88 -17.47
CA PHE A 714 -23.28 -11.06 -16.26
C PHE A 714 -24.06 -9.75 -16.46
N MET A 715 -23.90 -9.10 -17.62
CA MET A 715 -24.66 -7.89 -17.97
C MET A 715 -26.17 -8.17 -18.03
N GLU A 716 -26.57 -9.34 -18.51
CA GLU A 716 -27.97 -9.77 -18.48
C GLU A 716 -28.46 -10.06 -17.04
N TYR A 717 -27.65 -10.77 -16.25
CA TYR A 717 -27.94 -11.06 -14.84
C TYR A 717 -28.17 -9.80 -14.02
N ILE A 718 -27.30 -8.79 -14.13
CA ILE A 718 -27.46 -7.52 -13.39
C ILE A 718 -28.68 -6.74 -13.88
N ARG A 719 -29.05 -6.83 -15.17
CA ARG A 719 -30.23 -6.17 -15.72
C ARG A 719 -31.49 -6.67 -15.03
N TYR A 720 -31.69 -7.98 -15.00
CA TYR A 720 -32.93 -8.58 -14.50
C TYR A 720 -33.01 -8.69 -12.97
N ARG A 721 -31.87 -8.59 -12.27
CA ARG A 721 -31.85 -8.60 -10.80
C ARG A 721 -32.30 -7.28 -10.17
N LYS A 722 -32.24 -6.18 -10.92
CA LYS A 722 -32.63 -4.85 -10.43
C LYS A 722 -34.14 -4.73 -10.23
N VAL A 723 -34.52 -3.81 -9.35
CA VAL A 723 -35.93 -3.44 -9.14
C VAL A 723 -36.59 -2.97 -10.44
N LYS A 724 -35.85 -2.25 -11.29
CA LYS A 724 -36.24 -1.92 -12.65
C LYS A 724 -35.34 -2.70 -13.61
N PRO A 725 -35.88 -3.51 -14.55
CA PRO A 725 -35.11 -4.42 -15.40
C PRO A 725 -34.37 -3.69 -16.56
N ASP A 726 -33.71 -2.58 -16.24
CA ASP A 726 -33.00 -1.72 -17.18
C ASP A 726 -31.53 -1.58 -16.81
N LEU A 727 -30.69 -1.38 -17.84
CA LEU A 727 -29.29 -1.02 -17.66
C LEU A 727 -29.19 0.48 -17.38
N ASN A 728 -28.34 0.86 -16.42
CA ASN A 728 -27.97 2.27 -16.29
C ASN A 728 -27.02 2.67 -17.44
N HIS A 729 -26.75 3.97 -17.60
CA HIS A 729 -25.91 4.46 -18.70
C HIS A 729 -24.50 3.85 -18.72
N LEU A 730 -23.89 3.61 -17.55
CA LEU A 730 -22.55 3.01 -17.49
C LEU A 730 -22.58 1.55 -17.97
N GLU A 731 -23.56 0.78 -17.53
CA GLU A 731 -23.77 -0.60 -17.94
C GLU A 731 -24.14 -0.73 -19.41
N SER A 732 -24.98 0.18 -19.91
CA SER A 732 -25.31 0.25 -21.33
C SER A 732 -24.05 0.48 -22.16
N ASN A 733 -23.17 1.40 -21.75
CA ASN A 733 -21.88 1.60 -22.41
C ASN A 733 -20.97 0.37 -22.33
N VAL A 734 -20.95 -0.34 -21.21
CA VAL A 734 -20.20 -1.59 -21.07
C VAL A 734 -20.72 -2.62 -22.09
N LEU A 735 -22.03 -2.85 -22.14
CA LEU A 735 -22.63 -3.79 -23.08
C LEU A 735 -22.39 -3.35 -24.53
N LYS A 736 -22.54 -2.05 -24.83
CA LYS A 736 -22.25 -1.45 -26.14
C LYS A 736 -20.81 -1.74 -26.59
N GLY A 737 -19.83 -1.56 -25.69
CA GLY A 737 -18.43 -1.85 -25.98
C GLY A 737 -18.14 -3.35 -26.15
N LEU A 738 -18.77 -4.24 -25.36
CA LEU A 738 -18.62 -5.69 -25.50
C LEU A 738 -19.21 -6.23 -26.82
N LEU A 739 -20.23 -5.55 -27.37
CA LEU A 739 -20.84 -5.94 -28.64
C LEU A 739 -20.15 -5.32 -29.85
N ASP A 740 -19.29 -4.32 -29.65
CA ASP A 740 -18.64 -3.57 -30.72
C ASP A 740 -17.39 -4.28 -31.27
N LYS A 741 -17.45 -4.73 -32.53
CA LYS A 741 -16.37 -5.47 -33.19
C LYS A 741 -15.02 -4.71 -33.24
N PRO A 742 -14.97 -3.41 -33.59
CA PRO A 742 -13.71 -2.65 -33.51
C PRO A 742 -13.17 -2.54 -32.08
N THR A 743 -14.02 -2.35 -31.06
CA THR A 743 -13.59 -2.39 -29.65
C THR A 743 -12.98 -3.74 -29.28
N LEU A 744 -13.57 -4.87 -29.69
CA LEU A 744 -12.98 -6.20 -29.47
C LEU A 744 -11.63 -6.37 -30.19
N THR A 745 -11.46 -5.76 -31.37
CA THR A 745 -10.19 -5.76 -32.10
C THR A 745 -9.10 -5.03 -31.34
N GLU A 746 -9.41 -3.90 -30.71
CA GLU A 746 -8.45 -3.19 -29.86
C GLU A 746 -8.04 -4.02 -28.64
N LEU A 747 -9.02 -4.65 -27.96
CA LEU A 747 -8.73 -5.57 -26.85
C LEU A 747 -7.83 -6.73 -27.29
N ALA A 748 -8.06 -7.29 -28.49
CA ALA A 748 -7.25 -8.37 -29.03
C ALA A 748 -5.80 -7.90 -29.28
N CYS A 749 -5.59 -6.73 -29.89
CA CYS A 749 -4.25 -6.16 -30.07
C CYS A 749 -3.51 -5.99 -28.73
N GLN A 750 -4.21 -5.45 -27.72
CA GLN A 750 -3.66 -5.24 -26.38
C GLN A 750 -3.30 -6.57 -25.69
N ALA A 751 -4.18 -7.57 -25.74
CA ALA A 751 -3.95 -8.88 -25.16
C ALA A 751 -2.79 -9.63 -25.85
N LEU A 752 -2.69 -9.58 -27.18
CA LEU A 752 -1.59 -10.17 -27.95
C LEU A 752 -0.25 -9.53 -27.59
N TYR A 753 -0.19 -8.19 -27.54
CA TYR A 753 1.02 -7.49 -27.08
C TYR A 753 1.37 -7.83 -25.63
N HIS A 754 0.35 -8.00 -24.78
CA HIS A 754 0.56 -8.33 -23.38
C HIS A 754 1.30 -9.66 -23.22
N GLU A 755 0.75 -10.72 -23.82
CA GLU A 755 1.28 -12.08 -23.77
C GLU A 755 2.65 -12.17 -24.45
N ALA A 756 2.82 -11.53 -25.60
CA ALA A 756 4.03 -11.67 -26.42
C ALA A 756 5.21 -10.83 -25.93
N VAL A 757 4.96 -9.65 -25.32
CA VAL A 757 5.99 -8.64 -25.05
C VAL A 757 5.97 -8.16 -23.60
N SER A 758 4.84 -7.62 -23.13
CA SER A 758 4.77 -6.92 -21.84
C SER A 758 5.02 -7.86 -20.66
N ILE A 759 4.37 -9.02 -20.61
CA ILE A 759 4.56 -10.03 -19.54
C ILE A 759 6.03 -10.51 -19.48
N PRO A 760 6.63 -11.05 -20.55
CA PRO A 760 8.01 -11.53 -20.49
C PRO A 760 9.01 -10.42 -20.15
N TYR A 761 8.79 -9.19 -20.63
CA TYR A 761 9.62 -8.04 -20.26
C TYR A 761 9.51 -7.70 -18.77
N ILE A 762 8.28 -7.56 -18.25
CA ILE A 762 8.04 -7.22 -16.84
C ILE A 762 8.59 -8.29 -15.90
N ASN A 763 8.41 -9.56 -16.24
CA ASN A 763 8.98 -10.66 -15.48
C ASN A 763 10.52 -10.59 -15.45
N SER A 764 11.14 -10.24 -16.58
CA SER A 764 12.59 -10.11 -16.69
C SER A 764 13.14 -8.97 -15.83
N ILE A 765 12.47 -7.81 -15.79
CA ILE A 765 12.94 -6.67 -14.98
C ILE A 765 12.62 -6.80 -13.50
N ARG A 766 11.57 -7.56 -13.12
CA ARG A 766 11.18 -7.74 -11.71
C ARG A 766 11.93 -8.86 -10.98
N GLY A 767 12.51 -9.84 -11.71
CA GLY A 767 13.37 -10.90 -11.17
C GLY A 767 12.75 -11.74 -10.04
N SER A 768 13.48 -12.74 -9.52
CA SER A 768 13.09 -13.47 -8.31
C SER A 768 13.16 -12.61 -7.05
N LYS A 769 13.95 -11.52 -7.08
CA LYS A 769 13.95 -10.42 -6.11
C LYS A 769 14.20 -9.09 -6.84
N LEU A 770 13.51 -8.04 -6.43
CA LEU A 770 13.73 -6.65 -6.87
C LEU A 770 15.17 -6.14 -6.60
N GLU A 771 15.94 -6.86 -5.79
CA GLU A 771 17.30 -6.53 -5.35
C GLU A 771 18.39 -7.09 -6.28
N ASP A 772 18.04 -7.94 -7.26
CA ASP A 772 19.03 -8.67 -8.05
C ASP A 772 19.30 -8.04 -9.43
N THR A 773 18.43 -7.14 -9.93
CA THR A 773 18.56 -6.56 -11.28
C THR A 773 18.98 -5.08 -11.22
N ASN A 774 20.20 -4.80 -11.67
CA ASN A 774 20.69 -3.42 -11.85
C ASN A 774 20.04 -2.77 -13.08
N GLY A 775 19.34 -1.65 -12.89
CA GLY A 775 18.69 -0.89 -13.96
C GLY A 775 19.65 -0.43 -15.07
N LEU A 776 20.94 -0.25 -14.77
CA LEU A 776 21.96 0.16 -15.74
C LEU A 776 22.40 -0.98 -16.69
N THR A 777 21.96 -2.21 -16.47
CA THR A 777 22.33 -3.41 -17.25
C THR A 777 21.20 -3.91 -18.15
N LEU A 778 20.17 -3.08 -18.38
CA LEU A 778 18.99 -3.45 -19.15
C LEU A 778 19.15 -3.33 -20.67
N ASP A 779 20.30 -2.86 -21.16
CA ASP A 779 20.62 -2.65 -22.57
C ASP A 779 20.27 -3.87 -23.45
N ASN A 780 20.78 -5.05 -23.08
CA ASN A 780 20.56 -6.29 -23.80
C ASN A 780 19.09 -6.70 -23.83
N LEU A 781 18.38 -6.52 -22.70
CA LEU A 781 16.94 -6.82 -22.62
C LEU A 781 16.14 -5.86 -23.50
N LEU A 782 16.45 -4.57 -23.49
CA LEU A 782 15.77 -3.57 -24.30
C LEU A 782 15.99 -3.80 -25.80
N GLN A 783 17.19 -4.24 -26.21
CA GLN A 783 17.44 -4.64 -27.60
C GLN A 783 16.66 -5.90 -28.00
N LYS A 784 16.53 -6.88 -27.09
CA LYS A 784 15.68 -8.06 -27.31
C LYS A 784 14.21 -7.68 -27.49
N VAL A 785 13.68 -6.78 -26.67
CA VAL A 785 12.30 -6.25 -26.81
C VAL A 785 12.10 -5.60 -28.18
N LYS A 786 12.98 -4.65 -28.55
CA LYS A 786 12.91 -3.94 -29.83
C LYS A 786 12.99 -4.89 -31.04
N SER A 787 13.87 -5.90 -30.95
CA SER A 787 14.06 -6.90 -32.01
C SER A 787 12.86 -7.84 -32.13
N HIS A 788 12.29 -8.28 -31.00
CA HIS A 788 11.10 -9.13 -31.00
C HIS A 788 9.87 -8.39 -31.53
N ILE A 789 9.68 -7.12 -31.18
CA ILE A 789 8.60 -6.31 -31.75
C ILE A 789 8.77 -6.17 -33.27
N ARG A 790 9.99 -5.96 -33.78
CA ARG A 790 10.27 -5.96 -35.23
C ARG A 790 9.89 -7.27 -35.89
N LYS A 791 10.29 -8.40 -35.31
CA LYS A 791 9.91 -9.74 -35.77
C LYS A 791 8.39 -9.88 -35.93
N LEU A 792 7.60 -9.41 -34.95
CA LEU A 792 6.13 -9.46 -35.01
C LEU A 792 5.52 -8.46 -36.02
N ILE A 793 6.19 -7.35 -36.32
CA ILE A 793 5.75 -6.39 -37.37
C ILE A 793 5.93 -7.00 -38.75
N ASP A 794 7.10 -7.61 -38.98
CA ASP A 794 7.49 -8.20 -40.24
C ASP A 794 6.59 -9.39 -40.56
N ASP A 795 6.39 -10.28 -39.59
CA ASP A 795 5.49 -11.43 -39.68
C ASP A 795 4.56 -11.53 -38.45
N PRO A 796 3.36 -10.93 -38.52
CA PRO A 796 2.39 -11.02 -37.42
C PRO A 796 1.67 -12.37 -37.38
N ASP A 797 1.77 -13.21 -38.42
CA ASP A 797 1.11 -14.51 -38.45
C ASP A 797 1.78 -15.48 -37.47
N ILE A 798 3.01 -15.19 -37.03
CA ILE A 798 3.70 -15.87 -35.92
C ILE A 798 2.81 -15.95 -34.68
N ILE A 799 1.99 -14.94 -34.40
CA ILE A 799 1.05 -14.92 -33.27
C ILE A 799 -0.43 -15.03 -33.70
N LEU A 800 -0.77 -14.54 -34.88
CA LEU A 800 -2.16 -14.52 -35.35
C LEU A 800 -2.61 -15.85 -35.97
N ALA A 801 -1.69 -16.67 -36.48
CA ALA A 801 -2.06 -17.93 -37.14
C ALA A 801 -2.66 -18.94 -36.14
N PRO A 802 -3.63 -19.76 -36.56
CA PRO A 802 -4.19 -20.84 -35.72
C PRO A 802 -3.13 -21.85 -35.26
N THR A 803 -2.03 -21.97 -36.01
CA THR A 803 -0.88 -22.86 -35.73
C THR A 803 0.22 -22.17 -34.92
N SER A 804 -0.02 -20.95 -34.42
CA SER A 804 0.97 -20.18 -33.64
C SER A 804 1.46 -20.99 -32.44
N GLN A 805 2.78 -21.07 -32.28
CA GLN A 805 3.42 -21.71 -31.13
C GLN A 805 3.89 -20.66 -30.12
N PRO A 806 3.60 -20.82 -28.81
CA PRO A 806 4.05 -19.90 -27.78
C PRO A 806 5.55 -19.60 -27.84
N ARG A 807 6.36 -20.64 -28.11
CA ARG A 807 7.83 -20.56 -28.18
C ARG A 807 8.35 -19.56 -29.21
N GLU A 808 7.63 -19.35 -30.30
CA GLU A 808 8.06 -18.44 -31.37
C GLU A 808 7.49 -17.03 -31.21
N ALA A 809 6.30 -16.94 -30.61
CA ALA A 809 5.53 -15.71 -30.47
C ALA A 809 5.83 -14.93 -29.18
N ILE A 810 6.22 -15.61 -28.10
CA ILE A 810 6.56 -14.98 -26.82
C ILE A 810 8.03 -14.57 -26.82
N MET A 811 8.31 -13.33 -26.42
CA MET A 811 9.68 -12.84 -26.23
C MET A 811 10.41 -13.71 -25.20
N GLY A 812 11.58 -14.24 -25.56
CA GLY A 812 12.34 -15.17 -24.71
C GLY A 812 11.99 -16.64 -24.89
N GLY A 813 10.93 -16.96 -25.64
CA GLY A 813 10.62 -18.31 -26.13
C GLY A 813 10.01 -19.27 -25.11
N ASN A 814 9.13 -18.77 -24.23
CA ASN A 814 8.41 -19.61 -23.27
C ASN A 814 7.53 -20.66 -23.96
N GLU A 815 7.39 -21.84 -23.35
CA GLU A 815 6.63 -22.96 -23.92
C GLU A 815 5.10 -22.80 -23.79
N SER A 816 4.62 -21.87 -22.95
CA SER A 816 3.19 -21.67 -22.69
C SER A 816 2.80 -20.21 -22.59
N TRP A 817 1.59 -19.89 -23.05
CA TRP A 817 0.92 -18.62 -22.77
C TRP A 817 0.66 -18.43 -21.28
N ASN A 818 0.73 -17.19 -20.79
CA ASN A 818 0.36 -16.87 -19.42
C ASN A 818 -1.18 -16.86 -19.26
N CYS A 819 -1.90 -16.38 -20.27
CA CYS A 819 -3.35 -16.46 -20.38
C CYS A 819 -3.78 -17.23 -21.65
N PRO A 820 -3.71 -18.57 -21.64
CA PRO A 820 -4.08 -19.38 -22.82
C PRO A 820 -5.55 -19.21 -23.22
N ASP A 821 -6.44 -18.97 -22.26
CA ASP A 821 -7.87 -18.74 -22.50
C ASP A 821 -8.11 -17.48 -23.33
N ALA A 822 -7.34 -16.41 -23.11
CA ALA A 822 -7.45 -15.18 -23.90
C ALA A 822 -6.99 -15.40 -25.35
N ILE A 823 -5.88 -16.11 -25.57
CA ILE A 823 -5.40 -16.44 -26.92
C ILE A 823 -6.41 -17.32 -27.66
N LYS A 824 -6.98 -18.32 -26.97
CA LYS A 824 -8.03 -19.17 -27.52
C LYS A 824 -9.27 -18.35 -27.89
N ALA A 825 -9.70 -17.44 -27.03
CA ALA A 825 -10.82 -16.56 -27.30
C ALA A 825 -10.57 -15.69 -28.54
N ILE A 826 -9.37 -15.11 -28.68
CA ILE A 826 -8.99 -14.33 -29.87
C ILE A 826 -9.11 -15.19 -31.14
N GLN A 827 -8.57 -16.41 -31.15
CA GLN A 827 -8.69 -17.32 -32.29
C GLN A 827 -10.15 -17.62 -32.64
N VAL A 828 -11.00 -17.86 -31.63
CA VAL A 828 -12.45 -18.02 -31.85
C VAL A 828 -13.05 -16.76 -32.50
N HIS A 829 -12.75 -15.57 -32.00
CA HIS A 829 -13.24 -14.32 -32.57
C HIS A 829 -12.73 -14.05 -34.00
N ILE A 830 -11.52 -14.49 -34.34
CA ILE A 830 -11.00 -14.48 -35.72
C ILE A 830 -11.87 -15.38 -36.61
N THR A 831 -12.12 -16.63 -36.19
CA THR A 831 -12.94 -17.58 -36.98
C THR A 831 -14.39 -17.13 -37.16
N MET A 832 -14.91 -16.32 -36.23
CA MET A 832 -16.26 -15.74 -36.29
C MET A 832 -16.34 -14.40 -37.04
N ASP A 833 -15.24 -13.93 -37.64
CA ASP A 833 -15.17 -12.62 -38.32
C ASP A 833 -15.65 -11.45 -37.44
N ARG A 834 -15.21 -11.46 -36.17
CA ARG A 834 -15.54 -10.43 -35.16
C ARG A 834 -14.43 -9.41 -34.93
N LEU A 835 -13.25 -9.60 -35.52
CA LEU A 835 -12.07 -8.75 -35.32
C LEU A 835 -11.66 -8.06 -36.64
N PRO A 836 -12.42 -7.06 -37.12
CA PRO A 836 -12.15 -6.38 -38.37
C PRO A 836 -10.74 -5.79 -38.39
N LYS A 837 -10.01 -6.02 -39.49
CA LYS A 837 -8.67 -5.42 -39.74
C LYS A 837 -7.62 -5.73 -38.65
N LEU A 838 -7.81 -6.78 -37.85
CA LEU A 838 -6.91 -7.14 -36.74
C LEU A 838 -5.42 -7.11 -37.11
N LYS A 839 -5.03 -7.68 -38.26
CA LYS A 839 -3.63 -7.73 -38.72
C LYS A 839 -3.04 -6.33 -38.93
N ASP A 840 -3.79 -5.44 -39.57
CA ASP A 840 -3.34 -4.07 -39.86
C ASP A 840 -3.22 -3.26 -38.57
N LEU A 841 -4.24 -3.37 -37.70
CA LEU A 841 -4.30 -2.67 -36.41
C LEU A 841 -3.22 -3.17 -35.44
N PHE A 842 -2.95 -4.47 -35.40
CA PHE A 842 -1.89 -5.04 -34.57
C PHE A 842 -0.50 -4.60 -35.05
N LYS A 843 -0.27 -4.58 -36.37
CA LYS A 843 0.97 -4.01 -36.93
C LYS A 843 1.13 -2.53 -36.58
N ALA A 844 0.07 -1.73 -36.67
CA ALA A 844 0.09 -0.33 -36.30
C ALA A 844 0.41 -0.15 -34.81
N PHE A 845 -0.23 -0.93 -33.93
CA PHE A 845 0.05 -0.95 -32.49
C PHE A 845 1.53 -1.25 -32.23
N LEU A 846 2.08 -2.31 -32.83
CA LEU A 846 3.49 -2.70 -32.65
C LEU A 846 4.46 -1.62 -33.14
N LYS A 847 4.17 -0.94 -34.25
CA LYS A 847 4.99 0.18 -34.74
C LYS A 847 5.00 1.34 -33.75
N GLY A 848 3.82 1.75 -33.28
CA GLY A 848 3.70 2.81 -32.26
C GLY A 848 4.40 2.45 -30.95
N ALA A 849 4.30 1.20 -30.52
CA ALA A 849 5.02 0.68 -29.36
C ALA A 849 6.54 0.69 -29.58
N LEU A 850 7.03 0.23 -30.74
CA LEU A 850 8.45 0.19 -31.08
C LEU A 850 9.09 1.58 -31.07
N ASP A 851 8.45 2.57 -31.70
CA ASP A 851 8.96 3.94 -31.72
C ASP A 851 8.98 4.55 -30.32
N THR A 852 8.00 4.19 -29.50
CA THR A 852 7.97 4.60 -28.11
C THR A 852 9.06 3.91 -27.27
N TRP A 853 9.33 2.62 -27.49
CA TRP A 853 10.47 1.93 -26.88
C TRP A 853 11.78 2.62 -27.21
N LYS A 854 12.03 3.02 -28.46
CA LYS A 854 13.23 3.79 -28.83
C LYS A 854 13.33 5.08 -28.01
N ARG A 855 12.26 5.88 -27.98
CA ARG A 855 12.22 7.17 -27.26
C ARG A 855 12.44 7.02 -25.74
N PHE A 856 11.85 6.01 -25.10
CA PHE A 856 11.94 5.80 -23.64
C PHE A 856 13.08 4.87 -23.23
N SER A 857 14.02 4.57 -24.13
CA SER A 857 15.27 3.86 -23.80
C SER A 857 16.49 4.59 -24.37
N SER A 858 16.36 5.89 -24.67
CA SER A 858 17.45 6.68 -25.23
C SER A 858 18.61 6.84 -24.27
N GLU A 859 18.40 6.66 -22.96
CA GLU A 859 19.47 6.66 -21.96
C GLU A 859 20.46 5.49 -22.12
N PHE A 860 20.11 4.47 -22.92
CA PHE A 860 20.95 3.31 -23.27
C PHE A 860 21.54 3.38 -24.68
N GLU A 861 21.41 4.51 -25.39
CA GLU A 861 22.01 4.66 -26.72
C GLU A 861 23.54 4.68 -26.67
N ASP A 862 24.17 4.22 -27.75
CA ASP A 862 25.63 4.20 -27.90
C ASP A 862 26.19 5.63 -27.75
N GLY A 863 27.25 5.78 -26.95
CA GLY A 863 27.83 7.08 -26.61
C GLY A 863 27.11 7.83 -25.47
N GLY A 864 26.00 7.31 -24.94
CA GLY A 864 25.34 7.82 -23.75
C GLY A 864 26.09 7.48 -22.44
N THR A 865 25.72 8.14 -21.34
CA THR A 865 26.38 7.95 -20.04
C THR A 865 26.38 6.50 -19.58
N ILE A 866 25.27 5.77 -19.71
CA ILE A 866 25.16 4.37 -19.27
C ILE A 866 26.06 3.45 -20.12
N ALA A 867 26.07 3.65 -21.44
CA ALA A 867 26.90 2.86 -22.36
C ALA A 867 28.40 3.08 -22.14
N ALA A 868 28.80 4.27 -21.66
CA ALA A 868 30.18 4.58 -21.34
C ALA A 868 30.68 3.93 -20.03
N LEU A 869 29.77 3.49 -19.14
CA LEU A 869 30.15 2.89 -17.86
C LEU A 869 30.70 1.47 -18.04
N THR A 870 31.77 1.18 -17.31
CA THR A 870 32.25 -0.20 -17.11
C THR A 870 31.28 -0.98 -16.20
N GLU A 871 31.36 -2.32 -16.20
CA GLU A 871 30.53 -3.14 -15.30
C GLU A 871 30.78 -2.82 -13.82
N ALA A 872 32.05 -2.59 -13.43
CA ALA A 872 32.38 -2.19 -12.06
C ALA A 872 31.77 -0.82 -11.69
N GLU A 873 31.71 0.12 -12.63
CA GLU A 873 31.05 1.42 -12.43
C GLU A 873 29.53 1.28 -12.35
N LYS A 874 28.92 0.40 -13.14
CA LYS A 874 27.48 0.09 -13.06
C LYS A 874 27.13 -0.53 -11.71
N ASP A 875 27.96 -1.42 -11.18
CA ASP A 875 27.79 -2.01 -9.85
C ASP A 875 27.99 -0.96 -8.75
N LEU A 876 28.96 -0.05 -8.91
CA LEU A 876 29.16 1.06 -7.99
C LEU A 876 27.95 2.02 -7.97
N ALA A 877 27.33 2.22 -9.13
CA ALA A 877 26.12 3.02 -9.32
C ALA A 877 24.83 2.18 -9.28
N TRP A 878 24.81 1.06 -8.55
CA TRP A 878 23.66 0.16 -8.54
C TRP A 878 22.36 0.89 -8.19
N MET A 879 21.33 0.64 -8.99
CA MET A 879 19.97 1.13 -8.77
C MET A 879 18.96 0.11 -9.30
N PRO A 880 17.78 -0.01 -8.69
CA PRO A 880 16.79 -0.98 -9.13
C PRO A 880 16.24 -0.64 -10.52
N SER A 881 15.89 -1.68 -11.28
CA SER A 881 15.25 -1.58 -12.60
C SER A 881 13.83 -0.98 -12.55
N THR A 882 13.16 -1.00 -11.39
CA THR A 882 11.80 -0.49 -11.20
C THR A 882 11.73 0.49 -10.02
N ASN A 883 10.74 1.39 -10.09
CA ASN A 883 10.43 2.33 -9.00
C ASN A 883 9.39 1.77 -8.01
N ASP A 884 9.14 0.44 -8.03
CA ASP A 884 8.05 -0.21 -7.28
C ASP A 884 8.16 0.05 -5.75
N VAL A 885 9.39 0.22 -5.22
CA VAL A 885 9.62 0.49 -3.79
C VAL A 885 9.14 1.86 -3.34
N ASN A 886 9.30 2.90 -4.18
CA ASN A 886 8.85 4.26 -3.86
C ASN A 886 7.33 4.36 -3.98
N GLU A 887 6.76 3.84 -5.07
CA GLU A 887 5.29 3.74 -5.25
C GLU A 887 4.65 2.92 -4.12
N GLY A 888 5.27 1.81 -3.74
CA GLY A 888 4.83 0.96 -2.64
C GLY A 888 4.85 1.67 -1.29
N ALA A 889 5.82 2.57 -1.05
CA ALA A 889 5.85 3.40 0.15
C ALA A 889 4.72 4.44 0.17
N LEU A 890 4.43 5.10 -0.96
CA LEU A 890 3.30 6.02 -1.08
C LEU A 890 1.95 5.30 -0.95
N GLY A 891 1.81 4.12 -1.53
CA GLY A 891 0.66 3.25 -1.35
C GLY A 891 0.47 2.82 0.10
N SER A 892 1.56 2.46 0.78
CA SER A 892 1.56 2.13 2.21
C SER A 892 1.17 3.32 3.08
N TYR A 893 1.64 4.52 2.75
CA TYR A 893 1.24 5.75 3.43
C TYR A 893 -0.26 6.03 3.24
N ARG A 894 -0.80 5.88 2.02
CA ARG A 894 -2.25 6.02 1.76
C ARG A 894 -3.07 5.07 2.62
N LEU A 895 -2.66 3.80 2.72
CA LEU A 895 -3.32 2.82 3.58
C LEU A 895 -3.22 3.18 5.06
N PHE A 896 -2.05 3.65 5.51
CA PHE A 896 -1.84 4.13 6.87
C PHE A 896 -2.76 5.31 7.20
N ALA A 897 -2.80 6.34 6.35
CA ALA A 897 -3.65 7.52 6.55
C ALA A 897 -5.15 7.18 6.57
N ARG A 898 -5.58 6.14 5.84
CA ARG A 898 -6.97 5.62 5.92
C ARG A 898 -7.25 4.89 7.23
N LYS A 899 -6.34 4.02 7.68
CA LYS A 899 -6.49 3.24 8.93
C LYS A 899 -6.26 4.07 10.19
N THR A 900 -5.49 5.15 10.09
CA THR A 900 -5.11 6.00 11.21
C THR A 900 -5.19 7.47 10.78
N PRO A 901 -6.40 8.04 10.66
CA PRO A 901 -6.59 9.42 10.16
C PRO A 901 -5.89 10.50 10.99
N HIS A 902 -5.72 10.27 12.30
CA HIS A 902 -4.97 11.15 13.20
C HIS A 902 -3.48 10.80 13.28
N GLY A 903 -3.02 9.84 12.48
CA GLY A 903 -1.63 9.41 12.42
C GLY A 903 -0.77 10.46 11.74
N SER A 904 0.26 10.94 12.42
CA SER A 904 1.19 11.93 11.88
C SER A 904 2.15 11.29 10.85
N LEU A 905 2.66 12.06 9.90
CA LEU A 905 3.59 11.57 8.87
C LEU A 905 4.91 11.09 9.50
N SER A 906 5.39 11.79 10.54
CA SER A 906 6.52 11.35 11.34
C SER A 906 6.29 9.98 12.00
N LEU A 907 5.06 9.66 12.40
CA LEU A 907 4.73 8.35 12.96
C LEU A 907 4.77 7.27 11.88
N PHE A 908 4.21 7.55 10.70
CA PHE A 908 4.31 6.65 9.55
C PHE A 908 5.78 6.36 9.23
N ASN A 909 6.60 7.39 9.04
CA ASN A 909 8.03 7.23 8.76
C ASN A 909 8.74 6.44 9.85
N SER A 910 8.44 6.69 11.12
CA SER A 910 9.04 5.95 12.25
C SER A 910 8.75 4.45 12.18
N LEU A 911 7.49 4.06 11.94
CA LEU A 911 7.08 2.66 11.88
C LEU A 911 7.56 1.98 10.59
N PHE A 912 7.43 2.67 9.46
CA PHE A 912 7.73 2.14 8.14
C PHE A 912 9.24 2.00 7.94
N ARG A 913 10.03 3.02 8.29
CA ARG A 913 11.50 2.99 8.21
C ARG A 913 12.08 1.89 9.09
N TYR A 914 11.68 1.85 10.36
CA TYR A 914 12.15 0.83 11.31
C TYR A 914 11.92 -0.60 10.79
N ARG A 915 10.74 -0.84 10.19
CA ARG A 915 10.39 -2.15 9.61
C ARG A 915 11.17 -2.42 8.32
N ARG A 916 11.17 -1.47 7.37
CA ARG A 916 11.73 -1.68 6.03
C ARG A 916 13.25 -1.78 6.05
N ASN A 917 13.91 -1.09 6.97
CA ASN A 917 15.37 -1.05 7.10
C ASN A 917 15.92 -2.11 8.07
N ASN A 918 15.04 -2.99 8.59
CA ASN A 918 15.40 -4.01 9.59
C ASN A 918 16.21 -3.44 10.77
N THR A 919 15.79 -2.26 11.27
CA THR A 919 16.61 -1.46 12.20
C THR A 919 16.80 -2.11 13.57
N GLU A 920 15.96 -3.07 13.97
CA GLU A 920 16.13 -3.73 15.26
C GLU A 920 17.43 -4.52 15.34
N GLU A 921 17.85 -5.16 14.26
CA GLU A 921 19.12 -5.87 14.18
C GLU A 921 20.30 -4.91 14.34
N PHE A 922 20.23 -3.75 13.67
CA PHE A 922 21.19 -2.66 13.84
C PHE A 922 21.24 -2.15 15.28
N ILE A 923 20.10 -1.93 15.93
CA ILE A 923 20.04 -1.51 17.34
C ILE A 923 20.74 -2.53 18.24
N SER A 924 20.44 -3.82 18.06
CA SER A 924 21.03 -4.88 18.88
C SER A 924 22.53 -5.06 18.67
N THR A 925 23.02 -4.75 17.47
CA THR A 925 24.43 -4.95 17.10
C THR A 925 25.29 -3.74 17.45
N TYR A 926 24.86 -2.53 17.07
CA TYR A 926 25.68 -1.32 17.13
C TYR A 926 25.28 -0.35 18.23
N LEU A 927 24.05 -0.42 18.73
CA LEU A 927 23.50 0.57 19.67
C LEU A 927 23.16 -0.03 21.04
N SER A 928 23.73 -1.18 21.40
CA SER A 928 23.45 -1.84 22.69
C SER A 928 24.03 -1.13 23.91
N ASP A 929 25.02 -0.25 23.72
CA ASP A 929 25.62 0.55 24.79
C ASP A 929 24.62 1.50 25.47
N ASP A 930 24.75 1.66 26.79
CA ASP A 930 23.84 2.47 27.61
C ASP A 930 23.86 3.97 27.24
N GLY A 931 25.02 4.49 26.85
CA GLY A 931 25.21 5.86 26.37
C GLY A 931 24.51 6.10 25.04
N LEU A 932 24.65 5.17 24.10
CA LEU A 932 23.93 5.20 22.81
C LEU A 932 22.41 5.07 23.01
N GLN A 933 21.96 4.14 23.85
CA GLN A 933 20.54 4.02 24.20
C GLN A 933 20.02 5.29 24.87
N ALA A 934 20.81 5.97 25.69
CA ALA A 934 20.45 7.27 26.28
C ALA A 934 20.33 8.37 25.24
N PHE A 935 21.26 8.42 24.27
CA PHE A 935 21.22 9.33 23.14
C PHE A 935 19.93 9.17 22.32
N LEU A 936 19.59 7.93 21.93
CA LEU A 936 18.34 7.64 21.19
C LEU A 936 17.11 8.20 21.91
N ARG A 937 17.04 8.01 23.24
CA ARG A 937 15.94 8.51 24.07
C ARG A 937 15.90 10.04 24.14
N LYS A 938 17.06 10.69 24.17
CA LYS A 938 17.17 12.16 24.22
C LYS A 938 16.70 12.76 22.89
N GLU A 939 17.25 12.28 21.78
CA GLU A 939 16.93 12.77 20.44
C GLU A 939 15.47 12.51 20.07
N ALA A 940 14.94 11.31 20.35
CA ALA A 940 13.52 11.02 20.07
C ALA A 940 12.57 11.94 20.85
N ARG A 941 12.96 12.39 22.05
CA ARG A 941 12.17 13.38 22.82
C ARG A 941 12.29 14.77 22.25
N ALA A 942 13.48 15.16 21.77
CA ALA A 942 13.68 16.44 21.11
C ALA A 942 12.87 16.52 19.80
N GLU A 943 12.90 15.48 18.96
CA GLU A 943 12.09 15.40 17.73
C GLU A 943 10.57 15.51 18.02
N ASP A 944 10.07 14.81 19.05
CA ASP A 944 8.65 14.87 19.46
C ASP A 944 8.25 16.27 19.99
N GLN A 945 9.18 17.00 20.63
CA GLN A 945 8.96 18.36 21.13
C GLN A 945 8.99 19.42 20.02
N MET A 946 9.81 19.23 18.98
CA MET A 946 9.94 20.18 17.86
C MET A 946 8.67 20.32 17.03
N GLY A 947 7.75 19.35 17.08
CA GLY A 947 6.48 19.43 16.37
C GLY A 947 6.64 19.58 14.85
N THR A 948 7.66 18.93 14.28
CA THR A 948 8.11 19.08 12.88
C THR A 948 6.99 18.99 11.86
N ASP A 949 6.05 18.07 12.04
CA ASP A 949 4.92 17.90 11.13
C ASP A 949 4.00 19.13 11.12
N ARG A 950 3.74 19.74 12.28
CA ARG A 950 2.95 20.98 12.37
C ARG A 950 3.66 22.16 11.72
N LYS A 951 4.99 22.26 11.92
CA LYS A 951 5.82 23.29 11.30
C LYS A 951 5.77 23.16 9.77
N ARG A 952 6.00 21.94 9.25
CA ARG A 952 5.95 21.63 7.81
C ARG A 952 4.57 21.91 7.21
N SER A 953 3.49 21.53 7.89
CA SER A 953 2.13 21.84 7.39
C SER A 953 1.87 23.35 7.32
N ARG A 954 2.42 24.14 8.25
CA ARG A 954 2.31 25.61 8.21
C ARG A 954 3.13 26.20 7.05
N GLU A 955 4.38 25.78 6.88
CA GLU A 955 5.24 26.22 5.77
C GLU A 955 4.60 25.92 4.40
N ILE A 956 3.94 24.77 4.25
CA ILE A 956 3.23 24.42 3.01
C ILE A 956 1.99 25.30 2.81
N ALA A 957 1.23 25.58 3.88
CA ALA A 957 0.07 26.47 3.79
C ALA A 957 0.48 27.89 3.37
N GLU A 958 1.56 28.42 3.94
CA GLU A 958 2.13 29.72 3.56
C GLU A 958 2.56 29.75 2.08
N GLN A 959 3.16 28.68 1.58
CA GLN A 959 3.51 28.56 0.15
C GLN A 959 2.28 28.49 -0.75
N HIS A 960 1.23 27.77 -0.35
CA HIS A 960 -0.03 27.70 -1.09
C HIS A 960 -0.76 29.05 -1.11
N GLU A 961 -0.73 29.80 -0.01
CA GLU A 961 -1.25 31.17 0.05
C GLU A 961 -0.49 32.11 -0.89
N GLU A 962 0.85 32.01 -0.94
CA GLU A 962 1.66 32.78 -1.87
C GLU A 962 1.33 32.44 -3.33
N GLU A 963 1.27 31.15 -3.68
CA GLU A 963 0.92 30.71 -5.03
C GLU A 963 -0.49 31.17 -5.43
N ALA A 964 -1.46 31.13 -4.51
CA ALA A 964 -2.81 31.62 -4.74
C ALA A 964 -2.82 33.14 -4.98
N ARG A 965 -2.03 33.90 -4.20
CA ARG A 965 -1.87 35.35 -4.37
C ARG A 965 -1.28 35.70 -5.73
N THR A 966 -0.21 35.02 -6.15
CA THR A 966 0.41 35.24 -7.47
C THR A 966 -0.56 34.88 -8.61
N LYS A 967 -1.31 33.77 -8.49
CA LYS A 967 -2.30 33.39 -9.51
C LYS A 967 -3.45 34.40 -9.58
N LYS A 968 -3.91 34.91 -8.43
CA LYS A 968 -4.91 35.97 -8.37
C LYS A 968 -4.41 37.25 -9.03
N GLN A 969 -3.19 37.70 -8.71
CA GLN A 969 -2.57 38.87 -9.36
C GLN A 969 -2.49 38.71 -10.87
N LYS A 970 -1.99 37.57 -11.37
CA LYS A 970 -1.94 37.29 -12.82
C LYS A 970 -3.32 37.27 -13.46
N ARG A 971 -4.34 36.79 -12.74
CA ARG A 971 -5.73 36.79 -13.22
C ARG A 971 -6.29 38.21 -13.26
N ASP A 972 -6.08 38.99 -12.21
CA ASP A 972 -6.51 40.39 -12.13
C ASP A 972 -5.83 41.23 -13.23
N GLU A 973 -4.52 41.02 -13.47
CA GLU A 973 -3.79 41.63 -14.58
C GLU A 973 -4.31 41.20 -15.96
N TRP A 974 -4.72 39.94 -16.12
CA TRP A 974 -5.31 39.45 -17.36
C TRP A 974 -6.71 40.04 -17.56
N ASP A 975 -7.56 40.04 -16.53
CA ASP A 975 -8.90 40.63 -16.55
C ASP A 975 -8.83 42.16 -16.77
N ALA A 976 -7.82 42.84 -16.23
CA ALA A 976 -7.55 44.26 -16.49
C ALA A 976 -7.10 44.52 -17.93
N ARG A 977 -6.22 43.66 -18.48
CA ARG A 977 -5.81 43.72 -19.90
C ARG A 977 -7.00 43.47 -20.83
N VAL A 978 -7.86 42.51 -20.52
CA VAL A 978 -9.10 42.24 -21.28
C VAL A 978 -10.05 43.43 -21.19
N ARG A 979 -10.31 43.96 -19.99
CA ARG A 979 -11.17 45.14 -19.80
C ARG A 979 -10.66 46.37 -20.55
N LYS A 980 -9.36 46.67 -20.45
CA LYS A 980 -8.74 47.77 -21.19
C LYS A 980 -8.90 47.58 -22.70
N ARG A 981 -8.67 46.36 -23.22
CA ARG A 981 -8.85 46.07 -24.64
C ARG A 981 -10.33 46.13 -25.06
N ASP A 982 -11.26 45.78 -24.19
CA ASP A 982 -12.70 45.92 -24.44
C ASP A 982 -13.14 47.40 -24.47
N GLU A 983 -12.60 48.23 -23.59
CA GLU A 983 -12.80 49.69 -23.60
C GLU A 983 -12.23 50.34 -24.87
N GLU A 984 -11.00 50.00 -25.24
CA GLU A 984 -10.37 50.45 -26.50
C GLU A 984 -11.23 50.09 -27.72
N LEU A 985 -11.75 48.84 -27.78
CA LEU A 985 -12.60 48.40 -28.89
C LEU A 985 -13.98 49.07 -28.89
N ARG A 986 -14.59 49.32 -27.72
CA ARG A 986 -15.86 50.05 -27.63
C ARG A 986 -15.74 51.48 -28.15
N GLY A 987 -14.66 52.18 -27.78
CA GLY A 987 -14.40 53.56 -28.21
C GLY A 987 -14.09 53.72 -29.71
N LEU A 988 -13.76 52.63 -30.42
CA LEU A 988 -13.03 52.71 -31.69
C LEU A 988 -13.73 53.33 -32.92
N ALA A 989 -15.01 53.67 -33.05
CA ALA A 989 -15.68 53.92 -34.36
C ALA A 989 -15.43 52.85 -35.48
N ILE A 990 -16.50 52.39 -36.15
CA ILE A 990 -16.32 51.50 -37.31
C ILE A 990 -16.05 52.36 -38.54
N GLU A 991 -14.98 52.06 -39.28
CA GLU A 991 -14.71 52.73 -40.55
C GLU A 991 -15.50 52.05 -41.67
N PHE A 992 -16.23 52.86 -42.44
CA PHE A 992 -17.06 52.41 -43.56
C PHE A 992 -16.51 52.89 -44.91
N ASP A 993 -15.58 53.85 -44.91
CA ASP A 993 -14.91 54.29 -46.12
C ASP A 993 -13.94 53.21 -46.62
N ARG A 994 -14.24 52.67 -47.80
CA ARG A 994 -13.48 51.58 -48.42
C ARG A 994 -12.08 52.04 -48.83
N ASP A 995 -11.91 53.29 -49.25
CA ASP A 995 -10.60 53.82 -49.64
C ASP A 995 -9.72 53.99 -48.41
N HIS A 996 -10.30 54.39 -47.28
CA HIS A 996 -9.57 54.47 -46.02
C HIS A 996 -9.24 53.08 -45.45
N VAL A 997 -10.15 52.10 -45.52
CA VAL A 997 -9.87 50.69 -45.16
C VAL A 997 -8.74 50.11 -46.03
N ASN A 998 -8.60 50.59 -47.27
CA ASN A 998 -7.53 50.15 -48.16
C ASN A 998 -6.13 50.57 -47.66
N GLU A 999 -6.03 51.67 -46.94
CA GLU A 999 -4.79 52.29 -46.44
C GLU A 999 -4.42 51.85 -45.02
N MET A 1000 -5.38 51.38 -44.23
CA MET A 1000 -5.19 50.92 -42.83
C MET A 1000 -4.04 49.92 -42.65
N THR A 1001 -3.37 50.00 -41.51
CA THR A 1001 -2.32 49.07 -41.09
C THR A 1001 -2.89 47.73 -40.59
N ALA A 1002 -2.06 46.68 -40.57
CA ALA A 1002 -2.49 45.35 -40.11
C ALA A 1002 -3.03 45.31 -38.66
N PRO A 1003 -2.54 46.14 -37.70
CA PRO A 1003 -3.15 46.31 -36.39
C PRO A 1003 -4.51 47.02 -36.40
N GLU A 1004 -4.68 48.06 -37.22
CA GLU A 1004 -5.95 48.80 -37.35
C GLU A 1004 -7.05 47.92 -37.94
N LEU A 1005 -6.76 47.19 -39.02
CA LEU A 1005 -7.65 46.20 -39.62
C LEU A 1005 -8.07 45.13 -38.61
N LYS A 1006 -7.12 44.67 -37.78
CA LYS A 1006 -7.39 43.69 -36.72
C LYS A 1006 -8.32 44.26 -35.64
N ASN A 1007 -8.13 45.51 -35.23
CA ASN A 1007 -8.98 46.15 -34.22
C ASN A 1007 -10.42 46.38 -34.75
N GLN A 1008 -10.57 46.77 -36.03
CA GLN A 1008 -11.87 46.89 -36.69
C GLN A 1008 -12.61 45.54 -36.76
N LEU A 1009 -11.91 44.48 -37.15
CA LEU A 1009 -12.45 43.11 -37.14
C LEU A 1009 -12.81 42.62 -35.73
N ASP A 1010 -11.94 42.84 -34.73
CA ASP A 1010 -12.19 42.47 -33.33
C ASP A 1010 -13.42 43.19 -32.75
N LYS A 1011 -13.68 44.44 -33.18
CA LYS A 1011 -14.87 45.20 -32.81
C LYS A 1011 -16.14 44.64 -33.46
N LEU A 1012 -16.11 44.40 -34.77
CA LEU A 1012 -17.25 43.84 -35.50
C LEU A 1012 -17.66 42.46 -34.96
N ARG A 1013 -16.69 41.62 -34.57
CA ARG A 1013 -16.95 40.33 -33.90
C ARG A 1013 -17.66 40.46 -32.56
N LYS A 1014 -17.52 41.59 -31.86
CA LYS A 1014 -18.14 41.82 -30.53
C LYS A 1014 -19.48 42.55 -30.59
N MET A 1015 -19.77 43.26 -31.67
CA MET A 1015 -20.97 44.11 -31.76
C MET A 1015 -22.27 43.35 -32.02
N LYS A 1016 -22.23 42.14 -32.61
CA LYS A 1016 -23.43 41.32 -32.83
C LYS A 1016 -23.09 39.85 -32.62
N ASP A 1017 -23.88 39.15 -31.80
CA ASP A 1017 -23.78 37.73 -31.46
C ASP A 1017 -23.68 36.81 -32.69
N ASN A 1018 -22.49 36.65 -33.25
CA ASN A 1018 -22.14 35.73 -34.34
C ASN A 1018 -22.94 35.86 -35.66
N VAL A 1019 -23.67 36.95 -35.89
CA VAL A 1019 -24.44 37.15 -37.14
C VAL A 1019 -23.50 37.42 -38.33
N LEU A 1020 -22.38 38.10 -38.08
CA LEU A 1020 -21.36 38.35 -39.11
C LEU A 1020 -20.41 37.16 -39.21
N LYS A 1021 -20.25 36.60 -40.41
CA LYS A 1021 -19.32 35.49 -40.69
C LYS A 1021 -17.90 36.03 -40.84
N ILE A 1022 -17.27 36.35 -39.71
CA ILE A 1022 -15.90 36.87 -39.67
C ILE A 1022 -14.92 35.74 -39.28
N PRO A 1023 -13.95 35.37 -40.15
CA PRO A 1023 -12.93 34.37 -39.82
C PRO A 1023 -12.15 34.74 -38.55
N PRO A 1024 -11.71 33.78 -37.72
CA PRO A 1024 -10.98 34.08 -36.49
C PRO A 1024 -9.55 34.57 -36.81
N ASN A 1025 -8.96 35.36 -35.91
CA ASN A 1025 -7.64 35.98 -36.13
C ASN A 1025 -6.50 35.01 -36.46
N LYS A 1026 -6.58 33.75 -36.01
CA LYS A 1026 -5.58 32.70 -36.31
C LYS A 1026 -5.55 32.32 -37.79
N ASP A 1027 -6.65 32.54 -38.51
CA ASP A 1027 -6.81 32.21 -39.93
C ASP A 1027 -6.57 33.44 -40.83
N LEU A 1028 -6.24 34.59 -40.22
CA LEU A 1028 -5.98 35.87 -40.89
C LEU A 1028 -4.57 36.38 -40.50
N GLY A 1029 -3.56 35.76 -41.10
CA GLY A 1029 -2.16 36.00 -40.81
C GLY A 1029 -1.60 37.22 -41.53
N ARG A 1030 -2.05 37.46 -42.77
CA ARG A 1030 -1.53 38.53 -43.64
C ARG A 1030 -2.42 39.77 -43.62
N LYS A 1031 -1.83 40.93 -43.96
CA LYS A 1031 -2.55 42.22 -44.04
C LYS A 1031 -3.70 42.16 -45.05
N ASP A 1032 -3.44 41.59 -46.23
CA ASP A 1032 -4.42 41.50 -47.32
C ASP A 1032 -5.61 40.61 -46.97
N GLU A 1033 -5.37 39.50 -46.27
CA GLU A 1033 -6.43 38.60 -45.77
C GLU A 1033 -7.36 39.31 -44.78
N ARG A 1034 -6.80 40.10 -43.85
CA ARG A 1034 -7.59 40.90 -42.90
C ARG A 1034 -8.40 41.98 -43.60
N LYS A 1035 -7.82 42.61 -44.61
CA LYS A 1035 -8.48 43.64 -45.41
C LYS A 1035 -9.68 43.08 -46.17
N VAL A 1036 -9.50 41.94 -46.85
CA VAL A 1036 -10.60 41.23 -47.54
C VAL A 1036 -11.69 40.82 -46.55
N ALA A 1037 -11.29 40.25 -45.40
CA ALA A 1037 -12.25 39.85 -44.37
C ALA A 1037 -13.01 41.04 -43.78
N LEU A 1038 -12.38 42.20 -43.61
CA LEU A 1038 -13.03 43.40 -43.08
C LEU A 1038 -14.04 43.97 -44.07
N LEU A 1039 -13.67 44.09 -45.35
CA LEU A 1039 -14.59 44.55 -46.41
C LEU A 1039 -15.81 43.62 -46.54
N ALA A 1040 -15.58 42.30 -46.54
CA ALA A 1040 -16.68 41.32 -46.57
C ALA A 1040 -17.57 41.40 -45.33
N ALA A 1041 -17.00 41.68 -44.15
CA ALA A 1041 -17.76 41.86 -42.91
C ALA A 1041 -18.59 43.15 -42.93
N LEU A 1042 -18.05 44.24 -43.49
CA LEU A 1042 -18.77 45.50 -43.67
C LEU A 1042 -19.93 45.33 -44.66
N ASP A 1043 -19.75 44.57 -45.74
CA ASP A 1043 -20.81 44.29 -46.71
C ASP A 1043 -21.96 43.48 -46.10
N GLN A 1044 -21.63 42.47 -45.29
CA GLN A 1044 -22.63 41.74 -44.51
C GLN A 1044 -23.35 42.64 -43.51
N TYR A 1045 -22.62 43.56 -42.87
CA TYR A 1045 -23.19 44.48 -41.90
C TYR A 1045 -24.17 45.48 -42.53
N SER A 1046 -23.83 46.05 -43.69
CA SER A 1046 -24.70 46.96 -44.46
C SER A 1046 -25.97 46.27 -44.94
N ASN A 1047 -25.86 45.04 -45.48
CA ASN A 1047 -27.02 44.26 -45.93
C ASN A 1047 -28.00 43.91 -44.80
N ILE A 1048 -27.52 43.74 -43.57
CA ILE A 1048 -28.38 43.45 -42.41
C ILE A 1048 -29.14 44.70 -41.96
N ILE A 1049 -28.53 45.89 -42.04
CA ILE A 1049 -29.17 47.15 -41.68
C ILE A 1049 -30.28 47.50 -42.68
N ASP A 1050 -30.05 47.31 -43.98
CA ASP A 1050 -31.04 47.56 -45.04
C ASP A 1050 -32.29 46.67 -44.92
N VAL A 1051 -32.15 45.43 -44.45
CA VAL A 1051 -33.28 44.52 -44.23
C VAL A 1051 -34.10 44.91 -42.99
N SER A 1052 -33.44 45.37 -41.91
CA SER A 1052 -34.14 45.82 -40.69
C SER A 1052 -34.85 47.18 -40.82
N GLY A 1053 -34.40 48.02 -41.76
CA GLY A 1053 -35.07 49.29 -42.08
C GLY A 1053 -36.39 49.14 -42.83
N ALA A 1054 -36.62 47.99 -43.46
CA ALA A 1054 -37.82 47.70 -44.26
C ALA A 1054 -39.02 47.20 -43.44
N GLU A 1055 -38.84 46.79 -42.18
CA GLU A 1055 -39.93 46.25 -41.33
C GLU A 1055 -40.60 47.30 -40.40
N THR A 1056 -40.19 48.57 -40.43
CA THR A 1056 -40.80 49.65 -39.61
C THR A 1056 -41.70 50.62 -40.40
N VAL A 1057 -42.33 50.15 -41.48
CA VAL A 1057 -43.43 50.86 -42.15
C VAL A 1057 -44.60 49.91 -42.36
N THR A 1058 -45.31 49.57 -41.28
CA THR A 1058 -46.77 49.29 -41.26
C THR A 1058 -47.18 48.93 -39.83
N GLN A 1059 -47.66 49.91 -39.06
CA GLN A 1059 -48.87 49.85 -38.22
C GLN A 1059 -48.87 51.04 -37.24
N GLN A 1060 -49.61 52.10 -37.64
CA GLN A 1060 -50.24 53.05 -36.73
C GLN A 1060 -51.56 52.42 -36.24
N GLU A 1061 -51.65 52.10 -34.95
CA GLU A 1061 -52.66 52.54 -33.98
C GLU A 1061 -52.22 52.15 -32.57
#